data_AF-A0AAD9GCI7-F1
#
_entry.id   AF-A0AAD9GCI7-F1
#
_cell.length_a   1.000
_cell.length_b   1.000
_cell.length_c   1.000
_cell.angle_alpha   90.00
_cell.angle_beta   90.00
_cell.angle_gamma   90.00
#
_symmetry.space_group_name_H-M   'P 1'
#
loop_
_entity.id
_entity.type
_entity.pdbx_description
1 polymer ?
#
loop_
_entity_poly.entity_id
_entity_poly.type
_entity_poly.pdbx_seq_one_letter_code
_entity_poly.pdbx_strand_id
1 'polypeptide(L)'
;MPVSFPPPGASDGTLVDVDLEIVSAKGITAGDYLGLRAALKGSLSSSDAYVTIEIDGNLVAWTRPIFDTLEPEWNDKFFFKNVQQNSTFKLTLFDKDIDADDELGQATFNTVHTILDTETTFDLPITLNESKAGTIKVNVNCHQVDADEFATVQEVGPVRYSVHSSLSAGLLTMLTTNDSRLESLAYRVQLHNIPQFLPSDNEWNKNYPTIQRIFSPDYPESPVLRQAVMTQHAVIYQHSHESTKYGAVSSPEEFFNLIHDGRRDDKPVLFTYAITSKGWYFSETGAAFFKDMLSKHMLHSGAAFSVKYAGEFHIEKVNNDFLKLVIDNNSGTYAPPQEQLPQLQELMENNFPGILCEAVDRDDEALVEARKEILAATFAMGQAPSNDNGTHTLTHATPTLFPLPSDESDLPEDAVLDVELEIVSAKGIVAGDYLGVTALMKGQFSSSDAYAVIEVDGQKVAWTHPIFSTLEPVWNEKFFFRNVRPDSLCKLYLFDKDVNADDELGETQFTAANTDGAVSTFELAISLNNSNAGTIVVKVKSNPVEPMRRVVFHEYGPVRYSTHSSVTAGLMTMSTSNDARIESLAYHIQLHNIPQFLATDHEWNKNYPTIQKIFSPDYPGSPVLRQAIMTQHAVIYTHGPNNTKYGAISSPYEFFKLIHDGQRQGKQVLFTYVITKNGWYFSETGAAFFKDMLSKHMLHSGAAFSILYAGEFFVENNLFGEPKLSINNDSGTYAPPKEDLPQLKALIENNFPGMAVEALDRDNEALQATRKEILDSWL
;
A
#
# COMPACT_ATOMS: atom_id res chain seq x y z
N MET A 1 45.57 -16.17 14.56
CA MET A 1 45.74 -17.40 15.37
C MET A 1 46.17 -17.01 16.77
N PRO A 2 45.30 -17.22 17.76
CA PRO A 2 45.70 -17.88 18.99
C PRO A 2 44.94 -19.20 19.12
N VAL A 3 45.66 -20.27 19.42
CA VAL A 3 45.13 -21.61 19.66
C VAL A 3 44.67 -21.66 21.12
N SER A 4 43.37 -21.74 21.38
CA SER A 4 42.84 -22.08 22.70
C SER A 4 42.70 -23.60 22.79
N PHE A 5 43.49 -24.24 23.65
CA PHE A 5 43.22 -25.61 24.06
C PHE A 5 42.02 -25.61 25.01
N PRO A 6 41.04 -26.52 24.85
CA PRO A 6 39.98 -26.69 25.85
C PRO A 6 40.60 -27.17 27.17
N PRO A 7 40.02 -26.80 28.33
CA PRO A 7 40.50 -27.27 29.61
C PRO A 7 40.39 -28.81 29.69
N PRO A 8 41.31 -29.49 30.38
CA PRO A 8 41.32 -30.95 30.45
C PRO A 8 40.15 -31.41 31.34
N GLY A 9 39.10 -31.98 30.74
CA GLY A 9 38.01 -32.62 31.48
C GLY A 9 36.65 -32.69 30.79
N ALA A 10 36.39 -31.93 29.72
CA ALA A 10 35.12 -32.05 28.99
C ALA A 10 35.24 -33.18 27.94
N SER A 11 34.51 -34.28 28.15
CA SER A 11 34.26 -35.26 27.10
C SER A 11 33.46 -34.60 25.97
N ASP A 12 33.89 -34.82 24.72
CA ASP A 12 33.03 -34.68 23.54
C ASP A 12 31.68 -35.36 23.86
N GLY A 13 30.57 -34.63 23.78
CA GLY A 13 29.22 -35.14 24.09
C GLY A 13 28.59 -34.69 25.42
N THR A 14 29.19 -33.74 26.16
CA THR A 14 28.54 -33.18 27.36
C THR A 14 27.45 -32.18 26.97
N LEU A 15 26.21 -32.44 27.37
CA LEU A 15 25.06 -31.56 27.15
C LEU A 15 24.82 -30.65 28.36
N VAL A 16 24.38 -29.42 28.07
CA VAL A 16 24.01 -28.41 29.06
C VAL A 16 22.67 -27.77 28.69
N ASP A 17 21.88 -27.44 29.70
CA ASP A 17 20.77 -26.50 29.57
C ASP A 17 21.35 -25.08 29.75
N VAL A 18 20.95 -24.14 28.89
CA VAL A 18 21.48 -22.77 28.85
C VAL A 18 20.36 -21.77 29.11
N ASP A 19 20.53 -21.01 30.19
CA ASP A 19 19.73 -19.82 30.49
C ASP A 19 20.51 -18.60 29.96
N LEU A 20 19.97 -17.94 28.93
CA LEU A 20 20.56 -16.76 28.31
C LEU A 20 19.69 -15.53 28.54
N GLU A 21 20.25 -14.49 29.15
CA GLU A 21 19.61 -13.17 29.23
C GLU A 21 20.36 -12.18 28.34
N ILE A 22 19.66 -11.60 27.37
CA ILE A 22 20.16 -10.46 26.59
C ILE A 22 19.79 -9.19 27.33
N VAL A 23 20.80 -8.57 27.97
CA VAL A 23 20.60 -7.46 28.89
C VAL A 23 20.47 -6.15 28.12
N SER A 24 21.53 -5.74 27.41
CA SER A 24 21.61 -4.44 26.76
C SER A 24 22.70 -4.38 25.69
N ALA A 25 22.62 -3.45 24.74
CA ALA A 25 23.75 -3.08 23.88
C ALA A 25 24.10 -1.61 24.04
N LYS A 26 25.36 -1.24 23.78
CA LYS A 26 25.85 0.14 23.86
C LYS A 26 26.86 0.44 22.76
N GLY A 27 26.89 1.71 22.35
CA GLY A 27 27.82 2.19 21.35
C GLY A 27 27.61 1.55 19.97
N ILE A 28 26.37 1.15 19.68
CA ILE A 28 25.97 0.67 18.36
C ILE A 28 25.91 1.86 17.40
N THR A 29 26.29 1.62 16.15
CA THR A 29 26.13 2.61 15.09
C THR A 29 24.63 2.78 14.80
N ALA A 30 24.19 3.99 14.47
CA ALA A 30 22.87 4.12 13.87
C ALA A 30 22.87 3.40 12.50
N GLY A 31 21.82 2.63 12.21
CA GLY A 31 21.52 2.22 10.84
C GLY A 31 21.20 3.45 9.99
N ASP A 32 21.09 3.27 8.68
CA ASP A 32 20.71 4.35 7.76
C ASP A 32 19.24 4.73 8.03
N TYR A 33 19.02 5.54 9.06
CA TYR A 33 17.72 6.05 9.43
C TYR A 33 17.20 7.00 8.33
N LEU A 34 16.51 6.44 7.35
CA LEU A 34 15.61 7.16 6.44
C LEU A 34 14.14 6.94 6.85
N GLY A 35 13.90 6.83 8.15
CA GLY A 35 12.57 6.94 8.74
C GLY A 35 12.09 8.39 8.82
N LEU A 36 10.82 8.62 8.50
CA LEU A 36 10.12 9.92 8.51
C LEU A 36 10.21 10.68 9.87
N ARG A 37 10.61 10.04 10.98
CA ARG A 37 10.58 10.61 12.34
C ARG A 37 11.86 11.33 12.80
N ALA A 38 13.06 10.98 12.31
CA ALA A 38 14.30 11.66 12.69
C ALA A 38 14.44 13.04 12.04
N ALA A 39 13.90 13.18 10.83
CA ALA A 39 13.75 14.48 10.16
C ALA A 39 12.85 15.45 10.97
N LEU A 40 11.88 14.91 11.73
CA LEU A 40 10.91 15.68 12.51
C LEU A 40 11.35 16.01 13.96
N LYS A 41 12.23 15.19 14.59
CA LYS A 41 12.61 15.36 16.01
C LYS A 41 13.91 16.14 16.26
N GLY A 42 14.74 16.42 15.25
CA GLY A 42 15.99 17.16 15.43
C GLY A 42 17.05 16.45 16.30
N SER A 43 16.90 15.13 16.50
CA SER A 43 17.90 14.26 17.12
C SER A 43 18.46 13.35 16.03
N LEU A 44 19.74 13.55 15.70
CA LEU A 44 20.48 12.74 14.73
C LEU A 44 21.02 11.50 15.46
N SER A 45 20.65 10.30 14.99
CA SER A 45 21.11 8.96 15.41
C SER A 45 20.30 8.26 16.53
N SER A 46 19.27 7.52 16.14
CA SER A 46 18.65 6.47 16.95
C SER A 46 18.42 5.22 16.09
N SER A 47 18.36 4.04 16.70
CA SER A 47 18.09 2.76 16.04
C SER A 47 16.95 2.04 16.75
N ASP A 48 16.21 1.23 16.01
CA ASP A 48 15.13 0.36 16.48
C ASP A 48 15.67 -1.07 16.65
N ALA A 49 16.55 -1.25 17.62
CA ALA A 49 17.41 -2.42 17.70
C ALA A 49 16.70 -3.69 18.23
N TYR A 50 16.96 -4.83 17.58
CA TYR A 50 16.68 -6.17 18.11
C TYR A 50 17.84 -7.14 17.83
N VAL A 51 17.84 -8.28 18.51
CA VAL A 51 18.91 -9.30 18.42
C VAL A 51 18.33 -10.63 17.97
N THR A 52 18.95 -11.27 16.97
CA THR A 52 18.70 -12.68 16.65
C THR A 52 19.74 -13.58 17.29
N ILE A 53 19.33 -14.77 17.71
CA ILE A 53 20.17 -15.78 18.37
C ILE A 53 20.30 -16.98 17.44
N GLU A 54 21.53 -17.29 17.03
CA GLU A 54 21.88 -18.51 16.31
C GLU A 54 22.74 -19.43 17.19
N ILE A 55 22.42 -20.73 17.23
CA ILE A 55 23.22 -21.77 17.88
C ILE A 55 23.76 -22.70 16.79
N ASP A 56 25.09 -22.75 16.65
CA ASP A 56 25.79 -23.54 15.63
C ASP A 56 25.25 -23.33 14.20
N GLY A 57 24.88 -22.08 13.90
CA GLY A 57 24.36 -21.64 12.60
C GLY A 57 22.85 -21.81 12.41
N ASN A 58 22.13 -22.32 13.40
CA ASN A 58 20.67 -22.43 13.37
C ASN A 58 20.04 -21.24 14.10
N LEU A 59 19.21 -20.46 13.40
CA LEU A 59 18.41 -19.40 14.03
C LEU A 59 17.39 -20.03 14.98
N VAL A 60 17.51 -19.73 16.27
CA VAL A 60 16.65 -20.31 17.32
C VAL A 60 15.67 -19.30 17.89
N ALA A 61 16.06 -18.04 18.09
CA ALA A 61 15.22 -17.06 18.80
C ALA A 61 15.60 -15.61 18.44
N TRP A 62 14.79 -14.63 18.87
CA TRP A 62 15.12 -13.20 18.77
C TRP A 62 14.43 -12.34 19.85
N THR A 63 14.98 -11.17 20.15
CA THR A 63 14.43 -10.22 21.13
C THR A 63 13.31 -9.36 20.56
N ARG A 64 12.57 -8.67 21.43
CA ARG A 64 11.68 -7.57 20.99
C ARG A 64 12.51 -6.36 20.49
N PRO A 65 12.05 -5.59 19.51
CA PRO A 65 12.72 -4.33 19.18
C PRO A 65 12.58 -3.32 20.30
N ILE A 66 13.64 -2.56 20.55
CA ILE A 66 13.63 -1.38 21.42
C ILE A 66 13.88 -0.17 20.52
N PHE A 67 12.87 0.70 20.44
CA PHE A 67 12.85 1.81 19.49
C PHE A 67 13.59 3.05 19.98
N ASP A 68 14.00 3.89 19.03
CA ASP A 68 14.53 5.23 19.26
C ASP A 68 15.75 5.25 20.23
N THR A 69 16.66 4.27 20.19
CA THR A 69 17.83 4.24 21.09
C THR A 69 19.09 3.57 20.50
N LEU A 70 20.27 4.11 20.81
CA LEU A 70 21.58 3.46 20.57
C LEU A 70 22.11 2.73 21.83
N GLU A 71 21.32 2.73 22.90
CA GLU A 71 21.58 1.97 24.12
C GLU A 71 20.34 1.15 24.49
N PRO A 72 19.95 0.15 23.67
CA PRO A 72 18.79 -0.67 23.95
C PRO A 72 18.99 -1.54 25.20
N GLU A 73 17.97 -1.61 26.05
CA GLU A 73 17.89 -2.51 27.21
C GLU A 73 16.70 -3.45 27.03
N TRP A 74 16.98 -4.73 26.75
CA TRP A 74 15.96 -5.75 26.50
C TRP A 74 15.54 -6.44 27.79
N ASN A 75 16.52 -6.99 28.52
CA ASN A 75 16.34 -7.92 29.64
C ASN A 75 15.49 -9.15 29.26
N ASP A 76 15.64 -9.61 28.01
CA ASP A 76 14.89 -10.74 27.48
C ASP A 76 15.63 -12.06 27.82
N LYS A 77 14.90 -13.04 28.37
CA LYS A 77 15.44 -14.33 28.84
C LYS A 77 15.04 -15.50 27.93
N PHE A 78 16.00 -16.34 27.57
CA PHE A 78 15.83 -17.48 26.69
C PHE A 78 16.34 -18.74 27.38
N PHE A 79 15.68 -19.87 27.14
CA PHE A 79 16.00 -21.15 27.76
C PHE A 79 16.18 -22.19 26.68
N PHE A 80 17.37 -22.76 26.59
CA PHE A 80 17.72 -23.77 25.60
C PHE A 80 18.09 -25.07 26.30
N LYS A 81 17.47 -26.18 25.90
CA LYS A 81 17.80 -27.50 26.41
C LYS A 81 18.72 -28.25 25.47
N ASN A 82 19.51 -29.18 26.04
CA ASN A 82 20.36 -30.11 25.30
C ASN A 82 21.37 -29.41 24.37
N VAL A 83 21.95 -28.29 24.80
CA VAL A 83 22.99 -27.58 24.05
C VAL A 83 24.33 -28.30 24.25
N GLN A 84 25.11 -28.47 23.19
CA GLN A 84 26.46 -29.04 23.33
C GLN A 84 27.33 -28.06 24.11
N GLN A 85 28.14 -28.54 25.05
CA GLN A 85 28.98 -27.66 25.88
C GLN A 85 29.99 -26.83 25.06
N ASN A 86 30.28 -27.23 23.82
CA ASN A 86 31.14 -26.50 22.88
C ASN A 86 30.37 -25.71 21.80
N SER A 87 29.03 -25.59 21.90
CA SER A 87 28.22 -24.83 20.96
C SER A 87 28.59 -23.35 20.93
N THR A 88 28.52 -22.77 19.75
CA THR A 88 28.76 -21.34 19.54
C THR A 88 27.44 -20.60 19.39
N PHE A 89 27.24 -19.60 20.25
CA PHE A 89 26.15 -18.65 20.15
C PHE A 89 26.60 -17.46 19.33
N LYS A 90 25.82 -17.14 18.30
CA LYS A 90 25.99 -15.94 17.49
C LYS A 90 24.78 -15.04 17.70
N LEU A 91 25.05 -13.81 18.12
CA LEU A 91 24.08 -12.75 18.37
C LEU A 91 24.24 -11.71 17.26
N THR A 92 23.24 -11.56 16.40
CA THR A 92 23.25 -10.56 15.33
C THR A 92 22.29 -9.45 15.69
N LEU A 93 22.78 -8.21 15.73
CA LEU A 93 21.97 -7.03 15.99
C LEU A 93 21.47 -6.48 14.65
N PHE A 94 20.20 -6.10 14.64
CA PHE A 94 19.53 -5.51 13.50
C PHE A 94 18.82 -4.23 13.89
N ASP A 95 18.78 -3.27 12.96
CA ASP A 95 17.88 -2.12 12.98
C ASP A 95 16.54 -2.55 12.39
N LYS A 96 15.43 -2.28 13.08
CA LYS A 96 14.10 -2.67 12.62
C LYS A 96 13.58 -1.64 11.62
N ASP A 97 13.50 -2.03 10.36
CA ASP A 97 12.96 -1.20 9.28
C ASP A 97 11.63 -1.75 8.74
N ILE A 98 10.97 -0.93 7.93
CA ILE A 98 9.67 -1.28 7.31
C ILE A 98 9.83 -2.36 6.25
N ASP A 99 10.91 -2.33 5.47
CA ASP A 99 11.13 -3.21 4.32
C ASP A 99 12.19 -4.28 4.60
N ALA A 100 13.41 -3.90 4.96
CA ALA A 100 14.50 -4.82 5.24
C ALA A 100 15.36 -4.32 6.41
N ASP A 101 15.51 -5.16 7.43
CA ASP A 101 16.23 -4.83 8.66
C ASP A 101 17.75 -4.76 8.40
N ASP A 102 18.37 -3.61 8.70
CA ASP A 102 19.82 -3.39 8.51
C ASP A 102 20.65 -4.07 9.61
N GLU A 103 21.71 -4.81 9.22
CA GLU A 103 22.61 -5.43 10.21
C GLU A 103 23.51 -4.37 10.88
N LEU A 104 23.42 -4.26 12.21
CA LEU A 104 24.23 -3.34 13.03
C LEU A 104 25.55 -3.98 13.50
N GLY A 105 25.62 -5.31 13.45
CA GLY A 105 26.81 -6.09 13.70
C GLY A 105 26.53 -7.38 14.47
N GLN A 106 27.60 -8.10 14.78
CA GLN A 106 27.55 -9.47 15.29
C GLN A 106 28.42 -9.61 16.53
N ALA A 107 28.00 -10.44 17.47
CA ALA A 107 28.80 -10.86 18.62
C ALA A 107 28.71 -12.37 18.78
N THR A 108 29.77 -13.01 19.26
CA THR A 108 29.78 -14.46 19.49
C THR A 108 30.34 -14.80 20.86
N PHE A 109 29.81 -15.88 21.45
CA PHE A 109 30.40 -16.51 22.62
C PHE A 109 30.27 -18.03 22.52
N ASN A 110 31.10 -18.75 23.28
CA ASN A 110 31.05 -20.20 23.35
C ASN A 110 30.74 -20.62 24.79
N THR A 111 29.87 -21.61 24.94
CA THR A 111 29.43 -22.13 26.25
C THR A 111 30.58 -22.68 27.09
N VAL A 112 31.70 -23.10 26.49
CA VAL A 112 32.90 -23.57 27.22
C VAL A 112 33.53 -22.49 28.12
N HIS A 113 33.21 -21.22 27.88
CA HIS A 113 33.71 -20.10 28.69
C HIS A 113 32.80 -19.74 29.88
N THR A 114 31.72 -20.49 30.09
CA THR A 114 30.82 -20.33 31.24
C THR A 114 31.24 -21.24 32.40
N ILE A 115 30.89 -20.85 33.63
CA ILE A 115 31.03 -21.70 34.81
C ILE A 115 29.68 -22.39 35.05
N LEU A 116 29.68 -23.71 35.20
CA LEU A 116 28.45 -24.47 35.48
C LEU A 116 27.77 -23.98 36.76
N ASP A 117 26.44 -23.90 36.73
CA ASP A 117 25.57 -23.47 37.82
C ASP A 117 25.91 -22.09 38.40
N THR A 118 26.62 -21.25 37.64
CA THR A 118 27.02 -19.91 38.04
C THR A 118 26.78 -18.93 36.90
N GLU A 119 25.92 -17.95 37.15
CA GLU A 119 25.68 -16.86 36.20
C GLU A 119 26.99 -16.14 35.84
N THR A 120 27.32 -16.16 34.56
CA THR A 120 28.49 -15.52 33.99
C THR A 120 28.04 -14.36 33.11
N THR A 121 28.46 -13.14 33.45
CA THR A 121 28.19 -11.95 32.63
C THR A 121 29.31 -11.75 31.61
N PHE A 122 28.94 -11.55 30.34
CA PHE A 122 29.85 -11.20 29.26
C PHE A 122 29.52 -9.82 28.69
N ASP A 123 30.56 -9.02 28.48
CA ASP A 123 30.52 -7.82 27.63
C ASP A 123 31.19 -8.18 26.30
N LEU A 124 30.38 -8.58 25.32
CA LEU A 124 30.86 -9.08 24.03
C LEU A 124 31.02 -7.93 23.03
N PRO A 125 32.17 -7.83 22.33
CA PRO A 125 32.35 -6.82 21.30
C PRO A 125 31.45 -7.12 20.10
N ILE A 126 30.73 -6.11 19.63
CA ILE A 126 29.96 -6.18 18.39
C ILE A 126 30.91 -5.79 17.24
N THR A 127 30.94 -6.60 16.19
CA THR A 127 31.72 -6.34 14.98
C THR A 127 30.83 -6.29 13.74
N LEU A 128 31.03 -5.30 12.90
CA LEU A 128 30.38 -5.17 11.58
C LEU A 128 31.48 -4.92 10.55
N ASN A 129 31.56 -5.73 9.48
CA ASN A 129 32.61 -5.63 8.46
C ASN A 129 34.04 -5.51 9.06
N GLU A 130 34.35 -6.38 10.03
CA GLU A 130 35.62 -6.40 10.79
C GLU A 130 35.93 -5.13 11.63
N SER A 131 35.02 -4.16 11.65
CA SER A 131 35.13 -2.93 12.45
C SER A 131 34.38 -3.05 13.76
N LYS A 132 34.86 -2.38 14.81
CA LYS A 132 34.18 -2.32 16.12
C LYS A 132 32.88 -1.51 15.98
N ALA A 133 31.76 -2.14 16.28
CA ALA A 133 30.40 -1.60 16.10
C ALA A 133 29.57 -1.61 17.39
N GLY A 134 30.21 -1.69 18.56
CA GLY A 134 29.55 -1.57 19.87
C GLY A 134 29.94 -2.67 20.85
N THR A 135 29.14 -2.84 21.90
CA THR A 135 29.27 -3.93 22.88
C THR A 135 27.88 -4.38 23.33
N ILE A 136 27.65 -5.70 23.38
CA ILE A 136 26.42 -6.31 23.90
C ILE A 136 26.71 -7.02 25.21
N LYS A 137 25.87 -6.79 26.21
CA LYS A 137 25.94 -7.41 27.53
C LYS A 137 24.94 -8.57 27.61
N VAL A 138 25.44 -9.73 27.99
CA VAL A 138 24.62 -10.94 28.20
C VAL A 138 24.96 -11.60 29.53
N ASN A 139 23.96 -12.23 30.17
CA ASN A 139 24.17 -13.14 31.29
C ASN A 139 23.88 -14.56 30.82
N VAL A 140 24.78 -15.49 31.14
CA VAL A 140 24.65 -16.89 30.74
C VAL A 140 24.84 -17.78 31.95
N ASN A 141 23.91 -18.70 32.18
CA ASN A 141 24.04 -19.75 33.17
C ASN A 141 23.86 -21.11 32.48
N CYS A 142 24.79 -22.03 32.73
CA CYS A 142 24.78 -23.35 32.12
C CYS A 142 24.60 -24.41 33.19
N HIS A 143 23.63 -25.29 33.00
CA HIS A 143 23.31 -26.40 33.89
C HIS A 143 23.69 -27.70 33.22
N GLN A 144 24.54 -28.51 33.83
CA GLN A 144 24.89 -29.81 33.27
C GLN A 144 23.67 -30.74 33.31
N VAL A 145 23.38 -31.40 32.18
CA VAL A 145 22.28 -32.37 32.09
C VAL A 145 22.81 -33.75 31.73
N ASP A 146 22.19 -34.76 32.33
CA ASP A 146 22.40 -36.17 31.97
C ASP A 146 21.34 -36.51 30.91
N ALA A 147 21.60 -36.07 29.68
CA ALA A 147 20.73 -36.28 28.52
C ALA A 147 21.38 -37.26 27.54
N ASP A 148 20.55 -37.90 26.71
CA ASP A 148 21.04 -38.76 25.62
C ASP A 148 21.94 -37.94 24.68
N GLU A 149 23.08 -38.48 24.26
CA GLU A 149 24.03 -37.84 23.34
C GLU A 149 23.37 -37.44 22.00
N PHE A 150 22.24 -38.06 21.67
CA PHE A 150 21.42 -37.77 20.49
C PHE A 150 20.32 -36.72 20.70
N ALA A 151 20.20 -36.11 21.88
CA ALA A 151 19.17 -35.11 22.15
C ALA A 151 19.38 -33.84 21.30
N THR A 152 18.30 -33.34 20.70
CA THR A 152 18.34 -32.12 19.89
C THR A 152 18.18 -30.88 20.76
N VAL A 153 18.81 -29.78 20.34
CA VAL A 153 18.62 -28.47 20.95
C VAL A 153 17.15 -28.06 20.84
N GLN A 154 16.57 -27.61 21.95
CA GLN A 154 15.18 -27.15 22.01
C GLN A 154 15.10 -25.82 22.73
N GLU A 155 14.43 -24.84 22.12
CA GLU A 155 13.98 -23.66 22.86
C GLU A 155 12.73 -24.01 23.67
N VAL A 156 12.71 -23.56 24.92
CA VAL A 156 11.61 -23.78 25.87
C VAL A 156 11.31 -22.50 26.65
N GLY A 157 10.19 -22.50 27.38
CA GLY A 157 9.78 -21.39 28.22
C GLY A 157 8.64 -20.57 27.61
N PRO A 158 8.46 -19.31 28.04
CA PRO A 158 7.35 -18.48 27.58
C PRO A 158 7.42 -18.19 26.08
N VAL A 159 6.31 -18.42 25.39
CA VAL A 159 6.17 -18.11 23.97
C VAL A 159 5.92 -16.62 23.81
N ARG A 160 6.80 -15.94 23.07
CA ARG A 160 6.70 -14.50 22.85
C ARG A 160 5.64 -14.18 21.81
N TYR A 161 4.99 -13.03 21.96
CA TYR A 161 4.07 -12.52 20.97
C TYR A 161 4.19 -11.02 20.76
N SER A 162 3.76 -10.57 19.60
CA SER A 162 3.40 -9.19 19.32
C SER A 162 1.99 -9.12 18.74
N VAL A 163 1.18 -8.20 19.28
CA VAL A 163 -0.14 -7.87 18.76
C VAL A 163 -0.05 -6.51 18.10
N HIS A 164 -0.36 -6.47 16.82
CA HIS A 164 -0.32 -5.27 16.01
C HIS A 164 -1.75 -4.80 15.80
N SER A 165 -2.03 -3.58 16.26
CA SER A 165 -3.26 -2.88 15.92
C SER A 165 -3.00 -1.97 14.72
N SER A 166 -3.82 -2.08 13.68
CA SER A 166 -3.68 -1.25 12.47
C SER A 166 -4.31 0.14 12.60
N LEU A 167 -4.52 0.59 13.83
CA LEU A 167 -5.01 1.92 14.12
C LEU A 167 -3.83 2.89 14.09
N SER A 168 -3.76 3.69 13.03
CA SER A 168 -3.14 5.02 13.10
C SER A 168 -3.54 5.66 14.44
N ALA A 169 -2.56 5.84 15.32
CA ALA A 169 -2.69 5.87 16.78
C ALA A 169 -3.41 7.08 17.40
N GLY A 170 -4.44 7.65 16.75
CA GLY A 170 -5.17 8.80 17.31
C GLY A 170 -6.62 9.00 16.86
N LEU A 171 -7.07 8.48 15.71
CA LEU A 171 -8.38 8.90 15.17
C LEU A 171 -9.57 8.06 15.65
N LEU A 172 -9.39 6.75 15.82
CA LEU A 172 -10.51 5.85 16.12
C LEU A 172 -10.67 5.55 17.61
N THR A 173 -9.66 5.85 18.45
CA THR A 173 -9.77 5.69 19.89
C THR A 173 -10.82 6.62 20.53
N MET A 174 -11.25 7.67 19.82
CA MET A 174 -12.33 8.57 20.24
C MET A 174 -13.74 8.19 19.73
N LEU A 175 -13.89 7.21 18.83
CA LEU A 175 -15.18 6.98 18.15
C LEU A 175 -15.64 5.53 18.00
N THR A 176 -14.93 4.54 18.52
CA THR A 176 -15.37 3.15 18.34
C THR A 176 -15.52 2.34 19.62
N THR A 177 -16.47 1.38 19.60
CA THR A 177 -16.70 0.41 20.67
C THR A 177 -15.51 -0.54 20.78
N ASN A 178 -15.34 -1.21 21.93
CA ASN A 178 -14.24 -2.15 22.16
C ASN A 178 -14.15 -3.25 21.08
N ASP A 179 -15.26 -3.60 20.44
CA ASP A 179 -15.37 -4.75 19.53
C ASP A 179 -14.71 -4.49 18.17
N SER A 180 -14.80 -3.26 17.66
CA SER A 180 -14.09 -2.83 16.45
C SER A 180 -12.56 -2.84 16.62
N ARG A 181 -12.06 -2.68 17.85
CA ARG A 181 -10.62 -2.74 18.15
C ARG A 181 -10.12 -4.17 18.05
N LEU A 182 -10.91 -5.14 18.50
CA LEU A 182 -10.58 -6.57 18.44
C LEU A 182 -10.52 -7.11 17.00
N GLU A 183 -11.44 -6.68 16.13
CA GLU A 183 -11.41 -7.05 14.70
C GLU A 183 -10.12 -6.57 13.99
N SER A 184 -9.43 -5.54 14.49
CA SER A 184 -8.27 -4.94 13.83
C SER A 184 -6.91 -5.49 14.27
N LEU A 185 -6.89 -6.60 15.04
CA LEU A 185 -5.67 -7.17 15.60
C LEU A 185 -5.04 -8.22 14.68
N ALA A 186 -3.76 -8.04 14.36
CA ALA A 186 -2.89 -9.07 13.82
C ALA A 186 -1.94 -9.57 14.92
N TYR A 187 -1.78 -10.88 15.00
CA TYR A 187 -0.97 -11.55 16.00
C TYR A 187 0.24 -12.18 15.32
N ARG A 188 1.40 -12.01 15.93
CA ARG A 188 2.62 -12.75 15.62
C ARG A 188 3.07 -13.46 16.88
N VAL A 189 3.16 -14.77 16.84
CA VAL A 189 3.57 -15.64 17.95
C VAL A 189 4.86 -16.37 17.55
N GLN A 190 5.88 -16.30 18.40
CA GLN A 190 7.19 -16.88 18.15
C GLN A 190 7.20 -18.34 18.63
N LEU A 191 6.64 -19.24 17.84
CA LEU A 191 6.64 -20.67 18.20
C LEU A 191 8.08 -21.22 18.20
N HIS A 192 8.41 -21.93 19.27
CA HIS A 192 9.66 -22.67 19.43
C HIS A 192 9.65 -23.93 18.56
N ASN A 193 10.84 -24.33 18.11
CA ASN A 193 11.14 -25.63 17.48
C ASN A 193 10.36 -25.93 16.18
N ILE A 194 9.88 -24.90 15.45
CA ILE A 194 9.12 -25.07 14.19
C ILE A 194 9.82 -26.02 13.21
N PRO A 195 11.14 -25.91 12.92
CA PRO A 195 11.78 -26.80 11.95
C PRO A 195 11.84 -28.27 12.39
N GLN A 196 11.79 -28.55 13.69
CA GLN A 196 11.80 -29.91 14.23
C GLN A 196 10.44 -30.60 14.01
N PHE A 197 9.35 -29.91 14.30
CA PHE A 197 7.99 -30.45 14.16
C PHE A 197 7.48 -30.35 12.71
N LEU A 198 7.78 -29.26 12.01
CA LEU A 198 7.39 -29.00 10.62
C LEU A 198 8.65 -28.88 9.72
N PRO A 199 9.33 -30.00 9.42
CA PRO A 199 10.56 -29.99 8.63
C PRO A 199 10.32 -29.62 7.16
N SER A 200 9.16 -29.98 6.62
CA SER A 200 8.80 -29.75 5.22
C SER A 200 8.13 -28.39 5.01
N ASP A 201 8.35 -27.84 3.82
CA ASP A 201 7.70 -26.62 3.35
C ASP A 201 6.52 -26.98 2.44
N ASN A 202 5.45 -26.19 2.53
CA ASN A 202 4.26 -26.28 1.69
C ASN A 202 4.25 -25.11 0.71
N GLU A 203 4.41 -25.40 -0.59
CA GLU A 203 4.39 -24.40 -1.65
C GLU A 203 2.99 -23.79 -1.85
N TRP A 204 2.94 -22.61 -2.45
CA TRP A 204 1.68 -22.01 -2.89
C TRP A 204 0.93 -22.91 -3.89
N ASN A 205 -0.38 -22.77 -3.91
CA ASN A 205 -1.30 -23.65 -4.60
C ASN A 205 -1.37 -23.33 -6.10
N LYS A 206 -0.83 -24.24 -6.91
CA LYS A 206 -0.75 -24.12 -8.37
C LYS A 206 -2.07 -24.38 -9.10
N ASN A 207 -3.15 -24.76 -8.40
CA ASN A 207 -4.43 -25.11 -9.04
C ASN A 207 -5.45 -23.96 -9.07
N TYR A 208 -5.17 -22.83 -8.41
CA TYR A 208 -6.09 -21.69 -8.33
C TYR A 208 -5.60 -20.50 -9.17
N PRO A 209 -6.34 -20.08 -10.22
CA PRO A 209 -5.94 -18.97 -11.09
C PRO A 209 -5.60 -17.67 -10.34
N THR A 210 -6.38 -17.34 -9.30
CA THR A 210 -6.14 -16.14 -8.48
C THR A 210 -4.78 -16.19 -7.77
N ILE A 211 -4.36 -17.36 -7.28
CA ILE A 211 -3.05 -17.52 -6.62
C ILE A 211 -1.93 -17.54 -7.67
N GLN A 212 -2.15 -18.19 -8.82
CA GLN A 212 -1.19 -18.18 -9.93
C GLN A 212 -0.89 -16.76 -10.43
N ARG A 213 -1.90 -15.87 -10.50
CA ARG A 213 -1.71 -14.47 -10.90
C ARG A 213 -0.73 -13.71 -9.98
N ILE A 214 -0.54 -14.16 -8.75
CA ILE A 214 0.36 -13.55 -7.75
C ILE A 214 1.74 -14.22 -7.70
N PHE A 215 1.81 -15.54 -7.92
CA PHE A 215 3.04 -16.30 -7.69
C PHE A 215 3.65 -16.88 -8.96
N SER A 216 2.85 -17.14 -9.99
CA SER A 216 3.37 -17.74 -11.22
C SER A 216 4.14 -16.69 -12.03
N PRO A 217 5.34 -17.03 -12.54
CA PRO A 217 6.06 -16.17 -13.46
C PRO A 217 5.36 -16.03 -14.82
N ASP A 218 4.35 -16.86 -15.11
CA ASP A 218 3.59 -16.81 -16.36
C ASP A 218 2.71 -15.55 -16.47
N TYR A 219 2.46 -14.86 -15.35
CA TYR A 219 1.68 -13.62 -15.30
C TYR A 219 2.62 -12.41 -15.18
N PRO A 220 2.63 -11.49 -16.16
CA PRO A 220 3.47 -10.29 -16.12
C PRO A 220 3.26 -9.39 -14.89
N GLU A 221 2.05 -9.39 -14.31
CA GLU A 221 1.68 -8.61 -13.12
C GLU A 221 2.07 -9.26 -11.78
N SER A 222 2.44 -10.55 -11.79
CA SER A 222 2.75 -11.34 -10.60
C SER A 222 3.78 -10.69 -9.66
N PRO A 223 4.94 -10.20 -10.13
CA PRO A 223 5.90 -9.50 -9.28
C PRO A 223 5.30 -8.27 -8.56
N VAL A 224 4.43 -7.52 -9.25
CA VAL A 224 3.80 -6.30 -8.70
C VAL A 224 2.78 -6.66 -7.64
N LEU A 225 1.88 -7.60 -7.94
CA LEU A 225 0.83 -8.03 -7.00
C LEU A 225 1.44 -8.70 -5.76
N ARG A 226 2.48 -9.50 -5.95
CA ARG A 226 3.22 -10.13 -4.84
C ARG A 226 3.89 -9.08 -3.96
N GLN A 227 4.52 -8.07 -4.57
CA GLN A 227 5.14 -6.98 -3.83
C GLN A 227 4.10 -6.16 -3.05
N ALA A 228 2.91 -5.94 -3.61
CA ALA A 228 1.82 -5.26 -2.89
C ALA A 228 1.41 -6.02 -1.62
N VAL A 229 1.31 -7.35 -1.70
CA VAL A 229 1.01 -8.19 -0.51
C VAL A 229 2.16 -8.16 0.49
N MET A 230 3.41 -8.15 0.04
CA MET A 230 4.58 -8.00 0.91
C MET A 230 4.58 -6.65 1.64
N THR A 231 4.24 -5.56 0.95
CA THR A 231 4.10 -4.23 1.57
C THR A 231 2.95 -4.20 2.56
N GLN A 232 1.81 -4.81 2.24
CA GLN A 232 0.69 -4.93 3.17
C GLN A 232 1.08 -5.71 4.43
N HIS A 233 1.79 -6.83 4.29
CA HIS A 233 2.34 -7.59 5.42
C HIS A 233 3.25 -6.71 6.28
N ALA A 234 4.18 -6.00 5.65
CA ALA A 234 5.13 -5.12 6.33
C ALA A 234 4.42 -4.01 7.12
N VAL A 235 3.38 -3.39 6.57
CA VAL A 235 2.60 -2.34 7.25
C VAL A 235 1.84 -2.89 8.45
N ILE A 236 1.21 -4.06 8.31
CA ILE A 236 0.40 -4.67 9.38
C ILE A 236 1.27 -5.16 10.53
N TYR A 237 2.36 -5.86 10.19
CA TYR A 237 3.32 -6.35 11.18
C TYR A 237 4.41 -5.31 11.47
N GLN A 238 4.18 -4.04 11.11
CA GLN A 238 5.07 -2.96 11.48
C GLN A 238 5.14 -2.89 13.01
N HIS A 239 6.36 -2.86 13.51
CA HIS A 239 6.66 -2.77 14.93
C HIS A 239 6.66 -1.27 15.28
N SER A 240 5.79 -0.86 16.18
CA SER A 240 5.75 0.53 16.65
C SER A 240 5.49 0.61 18.15
N HIS A 241 6.08 1.62 18.79
CA HIS A 241 5.90 1.86 20.23
C HIS A 241 4.43 2.10 20.62
N GLU A 242 3.61 2.67 19.74
CA GLU A 242 2.23 3.09 20.05
C GLU A 242 1.18 2.05 19.66
N SER A 243 1.42 1.27 18.60
CA SER A 243 0.43 0.38 18.00
C SER A 243 0.74 -1.11 18.13
N THR A 244 1.92 -1.47 18.66
CA THR A 244 2.32 -2.86 18.91
C THR A 244 2.42 -3.16 20.40
N LYS A 245 1.68 -4.17 20.85
CA LYS A 245 1.77 -4.71 22.20
C LYS A 245 2.64 -5.97 22.17
N TYR A 246 3.70 -5.99 22.98
CA TYR A 246 4.55 -7.16 23.17
C TYR A 246 4.20 -7.88 24.48
N GLY A 247 4.41 -9.18 24.51
CA GLY A 247 4.31 -9.97 25.73
C GLY A 247 4.85 -11.37 25.54
N ALA A 248 4.65 -12.19 26.57
CA ALA A 248 4.93 -13.61 26.53
C ALA A 248 3.79 -14.37 27.18
N VAL A 249 3.62 -15.62 26.76
CA VAL A 249 2.57 -16.54 27.22
C VAL A 249 3.27 -17.78 27.76
N SER A 250 3.00 -18.12 29.02
CA SER A 250 3.63 -19.26 29.71
C SER A 250 2.67 -20.41 29.97
N SER A 251 1.38 -20.23 29.67
CA SER A 251 0.34 -21.23 29.89
C SER A 251 -0.76 -21.17 28.82
N PRO A 252 -1.52 -22.26 28.61
CA PRO A 252 -2.66 -22.25 27.70
C PRO A 252 -3.72 -21.19 28.05
N GLU A 253 -3.95 -20.94 29.35
CA GLU A 253 -4.92 -19.93 29.82
C GLU A 253 -4.49 -18.51 29.39
N GLU A 254 -3.20 -18.18 29.48
CA GLU A 254 -2.66 -16.91 28.99
C GLU A 254 -2.80 -16.78 27.47
N PHE A 255 -2.63 -17.87 26.71
CA PHE A 255 -2.86 -17.88 25.27
C PHE A 255 -4.32 -17.61 24.93
N PHE A 256 -5.26 -18.31 25.56
CA PHE A 256 -6.68 -18.11 25.30
C PHE A 256 -7.12 -16.70 25.70
N ASN A 257 -6.67 -16.19 26.84
CA ASN A 257 -6.92 -14.81 27.25
C ASN A 257 -6.37 -13.77 26.26
N LEU A 258 -5.19 -14.03 25.66
CA LEU A 258 -4.60 -13.15 24.64
C LEU A 258 -5.51 -12.98 23.42
N ILE A 259 -6.19 -14.04 23.00
CA ILE A 259 -7.11 -14.05 21.85
C ILE A 259 -8.58 -13.96 22.27
N HIS A 260 -8.86 -13.50 23.49
CA HIS A 260 -10.20 -13.33 24.04
C HIS A 260 -11.06 -14.62 24.02
N ASP A 261 -10.45 -15.74 24.39
CA ASP A 261 -11.03 -17.09 24.35
C ASP A 261 -11.58 -17.50 22.98
N GLY A 262 -11.09 -16.86 21.91
CA GLY A 262 -11.62 -17.00 20.56
C GLY A 262 -13.05 -16.53 20.42
N ARG A 263 -13.42 -15.45 21.13
CA ARG A 263 -14.78 -14.90 21.13
C ARG A 263 -14.82 -13.39 20.94
N ARG A 264 -15.93 -12.92 20.37
CA ARG A 264 -16.32 -11.53 20.24
C ARG A 264 -17.81 -11.39 20.56
N ASP A 265 -18.18 -10.47 21.44
CA ASP A 265 -19.55 -10.36 21.98
C ASP A 265 -20.14 -11.69 22.45
N ASP A 266 -19.34 -12.48 23.17
CA ASP A 266 -19.67 -13.85 23.60
C ASP A 266 -19.99 -14.84 22.47
N LYS A 267 -19.72 -14.52 21.20
CA LYS A 267 -19.84 -15.44 20.07
C LYS A 267 -18.46 -15.97 19.65
N PRO A 268 -18.36 -17.22 19.19
CA PRO A 268 -17.11 -17.76 18.67
C PRO A 268 -16.69 -17.01 17.41
N VAL A 269 -15.39 -16.84 17.22
CA VAL A 269 -14.80 -16.31 15.99
C VAL A 269 -13.83 -17.32 15.38
N LEU A 270 -13.62 -17.20 14.07
CA LEU A 270 -12.67 -17.99 13.31
C LEU A 270 -11.40 -17.15 13.09
N PHE A 271 -10.23 -17.76 13.09
CA PHE A 271 -8.96 -17.10 12.77
C PHE A 271 -8.35 -17.72 11.52
N THR A 272 -7.75 -16.89 10.67
CA THR A 272 -6.94 -17.33 9.53
C THR A 272 -5.48 -17.20 9.88
N TYR A 273 -4.66 -18.21 9.59
CA TYR A 273 -3.25 -18.23 10.00
C TYR A 273 -2.26 -18.74 8.95
N ALA A 274 -1.00 -18.33 9.10
CA ALA A 274 0.16 -18.90 8.42
C ALA A 274 1.32 -19.09 9.40
N ILE A 275 1.98 -20.24 9.35
CA ILE A 275 3.21 -20.53 10.08
C ILE A 275 4.38 -20.46 9.10
N THR A 276 5.33 -19.57 9.35
CA THR A 276 6.59 -19.49 8.62
C THR A 276 7.73 -19.98 9.51
N SER A 277 8.96 -20.02 9.00
CA SER A 277 10.13 -20.27 9.85
C SER A 277 10.32 -19.20 10.94
N LYS A 278 9.71 -18.03 10.78
CA LYS A 278 9.79 -16.89 11.71
C LYS A 278 8.64 -16.80 12.70
N GLY A 279 7.74 -17.79 12.76
CA GLY A 279 6.62 -17.82 13.71
C GLY A 279 5.25 -18.03 13.10
N TRP A 280 4.23 -17.91 13.95
CA TRP A 280 2.81 -18.08 13.66
C TRP A 280 2.12 -16.72 13.57
N TYR A 281 1.54 -16.43 12.41
CA TYR A 281 0.93 -15.16 12.04
C TYR A 281 -0.56 -15.38 11.82
N PHE A 282 -1.43 -14.61 12.48
CA PHE A 282 -2.87 -14.81 12.35
C PHE A 282 -3.71 -13.57 12.67
N SER A 283 -4.96 -13.58 12.22
CA SER A 283 -5.99 -12.57 12.51
C SER A 283 -7.39 -13.18 12.40
N GLU A 284 -8.42 -12.51 12.95
CA GLU A 284 -9.81 -12.96 12.85
C GLU A 284 -10.27 -13.02 11.37
N THR A 285 -10.87 -14.14 10.97
CA THR A 285 -11.48 -14.36 9.65
C THR A 285 -12.71 -13.46 9.51
N GLY A 286 -12.79 -12.69 8.42
CA GLY A 286 -13.88 -11.72 8.24
C GLY A 286 -13.77 -10.44 9.09
N ALA A 287 -12.65 -10.20 9.80
CA ALA A 287 -12.34 -8.89 10.38
C ALA A 287 -12.42 -7.74 9.36
N ALA A 288 -13.20 -6.68 9.64
CA ALA A 288 -13.46 -5.57 8.73
C ALA A 288 -12.19 -4.92 8.15
N PHE A 289 -11.12 -4.86 8.94
CA PHE A 289 -9.84 -4.30 8.52
C PHE A 289 -9.10 -5.13 7.44
N PHE A 290 -9.29 -6.46 7.42
CA PHE A 290 -8.58 -7.38 6.53
C PHE A 290 -9.45 -7.89 5.37
N LYS A 291 -10.66 -7.35 5.17
CA LYS A 291 -11.61 -7.87 4.15
C LYS A 291 -11.17 -7.57 2.72
N ASP A 292 -10.34 -6.56 2.54
CA ASP A 292 -10.00 -5.99 1.23
C ASP A 292 -8.65 -6.50 0.70
N MET A 293 -8.17 -7.62 1.26
CA MET A 293 -6.83 -8.16 1.00
C MET A 293 -6.90 -9.40 0.12
N LEU A 294 -6.05 -9.46 -0.91
CA LEU A 294 -6.01 -10.49 -1.96
C LEU A 294 -6.05 -11.94 -1.45
N SER A 295 -5.49 -12.20 -0.27
CA SER A 295 -5.70 -13.42 0.54
C SER A 295 -5.05 -13.21 1.93
N LYS A 296 -5.77 -13.53 3.02
CA LYS A 296 -5.21 -13.42 4.38
C LYS A 296 -4.06 -14.39 4.65
N HIS A 297 -4.09 -15.59 4.06
CA HIS A 297 -2.97 -16.53 4.17
C HIS A 297 -1.70 -15.96 3.52
N MET A 298 -1.85 -15.33 2.35
CA MET A 298 -0.73 -14.67 1.66
C MET A 298 -0.25 -13.44 2.43
N LEU A 299 -1.17 -12.67 2.98
CA LEU A 299 -0.83 -11.54 3.83
C LEU A 299 -0.01 -11.99 5.02
N HIS A 300 -0.47 -12.99 5.78
CA HIS A 300 0.21 -13.47 6.98
C HIS A 300 1.56 -14.12 6.68
N SER A 301 1.74 -14.73 5.51
CA SER A 301 3.02 -15.28 5.08
C SER A 301 3.97 -14.26 4.45
N GLY A 302 3.55 -13.01 4.24
CA GLY A 302 4.33 -12.03 3.48
C GLY A 302 4.52 -12.46 2.03
N ALA A 303 3.50 -13.10 1.45
CA ALA A 303 3.51 -13.73 0.14
C ALA A 303 4.73 -14.63 -0.10
N ALA A 304 5.16 -15.38 0.92
CA ALA A 304 6.23 -16.36 0.77
C ALA A 304 5.84 -17.44 -0.27
N PHE A 305 6.79 -17.88 -1.10
CA PHE A 305 6.54 -18.96 -2.08
C PHE A 305 6.20 -20.29 -1.41
N SER A 306 6.63 -20.46 -0.16
CA SER A 306 6.28 -21.58 0.69
C SER A 306 6.10 -21.12 2.12
N VAL A 307 5.35 -21.91 2.89
CA VAL A 307 5.16 -21.75 4.34
C VAL A 307 5.40 -23.08 5.04
N LYS A 308 5.60 -23.07 6.36
CA LYS A 308 5.63 -24.30 7.16
C LYS A 308 4.24 -24.90 7.27
N TYR A 309 3.23 -24.07 7.52
CA TYR A 309 1.84 -24.49 7.54
C TYR A 309 0.89 -23.30 7.32
N ALA A 310 -0.38 -23.56 7.01
CA ALA A 310 -1.42 -22.55 6.89
C ALA A 310 -2.82 -23.17 6.98
N GLY A 311 -3.77 -22.44 7.54
CA GLY A 311 -5.14 -22.92 7.70
C GLY A 311 -6.03 -21.89 8.41
N GLU A 312 -7.04 -22.40 9.08
CA GLU A 312 -7.93 -21.68 9.98
C GLU A 312 -7.96 -22.36 11.36
N PHE A 313 -8.38 -21.64 12.40
CA PHE A 313 -8.58 -22.21 13.73
C PHE A 313 -9.68 -21.48 14.51
N HIS A 314 -10.27 -22.17 15.48
CA HIS A 314 -11.23 -21.59 16.44
C HIS A 314 -11.07 -22.22 17.82
N ILE A 315 -11.71 -21.60 18.81
CA ILE A 315 -11.70 -22.09 20.19
C ILE A 315 -13.06 -22.66 20.55
N GLU A 316 -13.07 -23.90 21.04
CA GLU A 316 -14.27 -24.58 21.53
C GLU A 316 -14.31 -24.61 23.05
N LYS A 317 -15.48 -24.32 23.63
CA LYS A 317 -15.74 -24.52 25.05
C LYS A 317 -16.18 -25.98 25.28
N VAL A 318 -15.30 -26.79 25.87
CA VAL A 318 -15.61 -28.18 26.21
C VAL A 318 -16.51 -28.24 27.45
N ASN A 319 -16.25 -27.39 28.43
CA ASN A 319 -17.09 -27.10 29.59
C ASN A 319 -16.74 -25.70 30.15
N ASN A 320 -17.28 -25.31 31.31
CA ASN A 320 -17.07 -23.97 31.88
C ASN A 320 -15.60 -23.63 32.19
N ASP A 321 -14.74 -24.63 32.39
CA ASP A 321 -13.37 -24.46 32.89
C ASP A 321 -12.29 -24.84 31.86
N PHE A 322 -12.66 -25.44 30.71
CA PHE A 322 -11.70 -25.95 29.73
C PHE A 322 -12.02 -25.51 28.30
N LEU A 323 -11.03 -24.87 27.68
CA LEU A 323 -11.01 -24.44 26.28
C LEU A 323 -10.16 -25.41 25.45
N LYS A 324 -10.63 -25.69 24.23
CA LYS A 324 -9.95 -26.51 23.23
C LYS A 324 -9.59 -25.66 22.01
N LEU A 325 -8.35 -25.73 21.57
CA LEU A 325 -7.90 -25.20 20.29
C LEU A 325 -8.21 -26.23 19.19
N VAL A 326 -9.05 -25.87 18.23
CA VAL A 326 -9.28 -26.67 17.01
C VAL A 326 -8.61 -25.94 15.86
N ILE A 327 -7.64 -26.59 15.22
CA ILE A 327 -6.80 -26.01 14.17
C ILE A 327 -6.79 -26.91 12.94
N ASP A 328 -6.84 -26.34 11.74
CA ASP A 328 -7.00 -27.10 10.50
C ASP A 328 -5.95 -26.77 9.43
N ASN A 329 -6.03 -27.46 8.30
CA ASN A 329 -5.24 -27.22 7.07
C ASN A 329 -6.02 -26.49 5.96
N ASN A 330 -7.08 -25.76 6.31
CA ASN A 330 -7.94 -25.06 5.37
C ASN A 330 -7.29 -23.78 4.83
N SER A 331 -6.39 -23.94 3.85
CA SER A 331 -5.78 -22.83 3.14
C SER A 331 -5.92 -22.97 1.63
N GLY A 332 -6.66 -22.06 1.00
CA GLY A 332 -6.72 -21.96 -0.46
C GLY A 332 -5.37 -21.58 -1.09
N THR A 333 -4.51 -20.88 -0.33
CA THR A 333 -3.20 -20.40 -0.81
C THR A 333 -2.11 -21.46 -0.74
N TYR A 334 -2.00 -22.25 0.33
CA TYR A 334 -0.88 -23.20 0.50
C TYR A 334 -1.32 -24.67 0.62
N ALA A 335 -2.59 -24.91 0.95
CA ALA A 335 -3.22 -26.24 1.03
C ALA A 335 -2.33 -27.37 1.62
N PRO A 336 -1.82 -27.24 2.87
CA PRO A 336 -0.99 -28.27 3.47
C PRO A 336 -1.70 -29.64 3.52
N PRO A 337 -0.95 -30.74 3.35
CA PRO A 337 -1.52 -32.07 3.28
C PRO A 337 -1.95 -32.58 4.68
N GLN A 338 -2.97 -33.43 4.70
CA GLN A 338 -3.59 -33.98 5.92
C GLN A 338 -2.57 -34.72 6.81
N GLU A 339 -1.58 -35.37 6.20
CA GLU A 339 -0.57 -36.17 6.89
C GLU A 339 0.31 -35.36 7.85
N GLN A 340 0.32 -34.04 7.72
CA GLN A 340 1.08 -33.13 8.60
C GLN A 340 0.26 -32.63 9.81
N LEU A 341 -1.04 -32.94 9.93
CA LEU A 341 -1.87 -32.51 11.07
C LEU A 341 -1.33 -33.00 12.43
N PRO A 342 -0.84 -34.25 12.59
CA PRO A 342 -0.25 -34.68 13.86
C PRO A 342 0.96 -33.85 14.26
N GLN A 343 1.80 -33.46 13.29
CA GLN A 343 2.97 -32.62 13.52
C GLN A 343 2.59 -31.19 13.94
N LEU A 344 1.52 -30.65 13.34
CA LEU A 344 0.97 -29.36 13.74
C LEU A 344 0.45 -29.40 15.19
N GLN A 345 -0.26 -30.47 15.56
CA GLN A 345 -0.74 -30.64 16.93
C GLN A 345 0.41 -30.72 17.93
N GLU A 346 1.43 -31.54 17.66
CA GLU A 346 2.63 -31.66 18.50
C GLU A 346 3.37 -30.32 18.65
N LEU A 347 3.43 -29.50 17.59
CA LEU A 347 4.02 -28.16 17.64
C LEU A 347 3.25 -27.25 18.62
N MET A 348 1.92 -27.28 18.61
CA MET A 348 1.09 -26.48 19.52
C MET A 348 1.23 -26.96 20.97
N GLU A 349 1.24 -28.27 21.19
CA GLU A 349 1.42 -28.88 22.52
C GLU A 349 2.82 -28.62 23.10
N ASN A 350 3.86 -28.58 22.25
CA ASN A 350 5.21 -28.21 22.64
C ASN A 350 5.30 -26.75 23.12
N ASN A 351 4.58 -25.85 22.45
CA ASN A 351 4.62 -24.42 22.73
C ASN A 351 3.69 -24.00 23.88
N PHE A 352 2.59 -24.73 24.09
CA PHE A 352 1.64 -24.47 25.16
C PHE A 352 1.42 -25.75 25.97
N PRO A 353 2.34 -26.11 26.88
CA PRO A 353 2.24 -27.35 27.64
C PRO A 353 0.88 -27.49 28.36
N GLY A 354 0.18 -28.58 28.08
CA GLY A 354 -1.15 -28.86 28.62
C GLY A 354 -2.31 -28.20 27.88
N ILE A 355 -2.08 -27.56 26.73
CA ILE A 355 -3.16 -27.10 25.85
C ILE A 355 -3.95 -28.31 25.34
N LEU A 356 -5.28 -28.21 25.33
CA LEU A 356 -6.11 -29.17 24.64
C LEU A 356 -6.19 -28.75 23.17
N CYS A 357 -5.42 -29.40 22.31
CA CYS A 357 -5.35 -29.11 20.88
C CYS A 357 -5.89 -30.29 20.06
N GLU A 358 -6.62 -29.99 19.00
CA GLU A 358 -7.10 -30.97 18.03
C GLU A 358 -6.82 -30.44 16.62
N ALA A 359 -5.96 -31.14 15.88
CA ALA A 359 -5.68 -30.81 14.48
C ALA A 359 -6.58 -31.63 13.55
N VAL A 360 -7.41 -30.95 12.76
CA VAL A 360 -8.49 -31.57 11.97
C VAL A 360 -8.31 -31.27 10.48
N ASP A 361 -8.69 -32.22 9.62
CA ASP A 361 -8.64 -32.01 8.18
C ASP A 361 -9.79 -31.11 7.71
N ARG A 362 -9.50 -30.24 6.75
CA ARG A 362 -10.45 -29.29 6.15
C ARG A 362 -11.72 -29.94 5.59
N ASP A 363 -11.65 -31.22 5.22
CA ASP A 363 -12.77 -31.98 4.66
C ASP A 363 -13.55 -32.77 5.73
N ASP A 364 -13.18 -32.65 7.02
CA ASP A 364 -13.91 -33.25 8.13
C ASP A 364 -15.33 -32.66 8.27
N GLU A 365 -16.34 -33.52 8.35
CA GLU A 365 -17.74 -33.10 8.36
C GLU A 365 -18.10 -32.22 9.57
N ALA A 366 -17.53 -32.51 10.75
CA ALA A 366 -17.81 -31.76 11.96
C ALA A 366 -17.14 -30.38 11.91
N LEU A 367 -15.90 -30.30 11.42
CA LEU A 367 -15.20 -29.03 11.21
C LEU A 367 -15.94 -28.14 10.21
N VAL A 368 -16.36 -28.69 9.07
CA VAL A 368 -17.09 -27.94 8.03
C VAL A 368 -18.39 -27.36 8.58
N GLU A 369 -19.11 -28.11 9.43
CA GLU A 369 -20.34 -27.62 10.03
C GLU A 369 -20.08 -26.56 11.10
N ALA A 370 -19.12 -26.79 12.00
CA ALA A 370 -18.71 -25.79 13.00
C ALA A 370 -18.27 -24.47 12.34
N ARG A 371 -17.51 -24.54 11.25
CA ARG A 371 -17.09 -23.39 10.45
C ARG A 371 -18.28 -22.61 9.91
N LYS A 372 -19.29 -23.27 9.36
CA LYS A 372 -20.51 -22.62 8.86
C LYS A 372 -21.27 -21.93 10.00
N GLU A 373 -21.38 -22.57 11.16
CA GLU A 373 -22.07 -22.00 12.33
C GLU A 373 -21.36 -20.74 12.84
N ILE A 374 -20.03 -20.80 12.98
CA ILE A 374 -19.21 -19.65 13.40
C ILE A 374 -19.37 -18.51 12.40
N LEU A 375 -19.21 -18.78 11.10
CA LEU A 375 -19.38 -17.76 10.06
C LEU A 375 -20.80 -17.19 10.06
N ALA A 376 -21.84 -18.01 10.16
CA ALA A 376 -23.23 -17.54 10.23
C ALA A 376 -23.49 -16.66 11.46
N ALA A 377 -22.91 -17.00 12.62
CA ALA A 377 -23.01 -16.21 13.83
C ALA A 377 -22.33 -14.83 13.69
N THR A 378 -21.23 -14.77 12.96
CA THR A 378 -20.48 -13.55 12.59
C THR A 378 -21.21 -12.72 11.52
N PHE A 379 -21.82 -13.36 10.50
CA PHE A 379 -22.58 -12.69 9.43
C PHE A 379 -23.95 -12.18 9.89
N ALA A 380 -24.61 -12.84 10.85
CA ALA A 380 -25.89 -12.39 11.42
C ALA A 380 -25.78 -11.08 12.22
N MET A 381 -24.56 -10.63 12.53
CA MET A 381 -24.29 -9.29 13.06
C MET A 381 -24.29 -8.20 11.97
N GLY A 382 -24.34 -8.57 10.68
CA GLY A 382 -24.03 -7.71 9.54
C GLY A 382 -25.17 -7.25 8.62
N GLN A 383 -26.29 -7.98 8.40
CA GLN A 383 -27.41 -7.50 7.54
C GLN A 383 -28.69 -8.37 7.49
N ALA A 384 -29.81 -7.73 7.13
CA ALA A 384 -31.16 -8.28 6.88
C ALA A 384 -31.34 -8.82 5.43
N PRO A 385 -32.30 -9.73 5.13
CA PRO A 385 -32.25 -10.58 3.93
C PRO A 385 -33.06 -10.06 2.72
N SER A 386 -32.55 -10.28 1.50
CA SER A 386 -33.35 -10.33 0.26
C SER A 386 -32.76 -11.33 -0.75
N ASN A 387 -33.61 -12.25 -1.22
CA ASN A 387 -33.38 -13.26 -2.26
C ASN A 387 -33.60 -12.67 -3.67
N ASP A 388 -32.86 -13.11 -4.70
CA ASP A 388 -33.47 -13.83 -5.84
C ASP A 388 -32.42 -14.44 -6.82
N ASN A 389 -32.81 -15.55 -7.47
CA ASN A 389 -32.03 -16.33 -8.45
C ASN A 389 -32.64 -16.19 -9.85
N GLY A 390 -31.82 -16.03 -10.91
CA GLY A 390 -32.30 -16.08 -12.30
C GLY A 390 -31.21 -16.42 -13.33
N THR A 391 -31.43 -17.48 -14.10
CA THR A 391 -30.51 -18.11 -15.08
C THR A 391 -30.53 -17.46 -16.47
N HIS A 392 -29.36 -17.36 -17.13
CA HIS A 392 -29.15 -16.76 -18.47
C HIS A 392 -29.07 -17.78 -19.63
N THR A 393 -29.44 -17.34 -20.84
CA THR A 393 -29.18 -17.99 -22.13
C THR A 393 -28.45 -17.04 -23.09
N LEU A 394 -27.50 -17.60 -23.86
CA LEU A 394 -26.48 -16.92 -24.68
C LEU A 394 -26.97 -16.52 -26.09
N THR A 395 -26.67 -15.30 -26.54
CA THR A 395 -26.64 -14.91 -27.97
C THR A 395 -25.58 -13.84 -28.24
N HIS A 396 -24.76 -14.03 -29.29
CA HIS A 396 -23.70 -13.11 -29.75
C HIS A 396 -24.25 -11.76 -30.23
N ALA A 397 -23.64 -10.64 -29.82
CA ALA A 397 -24.04 -9.29 -30.23
C ALA A 397 -23.27 -8.78 -31.46
N THR A 398 -24.02 -8.17 -32.38
CA THR A 398 -23.59 -7.44 -33.59
C THR A 398 -23.54 -5.94 -33.23
N PRO A 399 -22.65 -5.11 -33.81
CA PRO A 399 -22.60 -3.68 -33.52
C PRO A 399 -23.96 -3.01 -33.64
N THR A 400 -24.39 -2.34 -32.57
CA THR A 400 -25.63 -1.55 -32.53
C THR A 400 -25.47 -0.33 -33.42
N LEU A 401 -25.96 -0.39 -34.66
CA LEU A 401 -26.08 0.78 -35.52
C LEU A 401 -27.07 1.75 -34.87
N PHE A 402 -26.70 3.03 -34.83
CA PHE A 402 -27.60 4.12 -34.45
C PHE A 402 -28.93 4.02 -35.20
N PRO A 403 -30.07 4.19 -34.52
CA PRO A 403 -31.24 4.68 -35.21
C PRO A 403 -30.97 6.14 -35.60
N LEU A 404 -30.49 6.32 -36.82
CA LEU A 404 -30.46 7.63 -37.47
C LEU A 404 -31.88 8.22 -37.45
N PRO A 405 -32.06 9.50 -37.08
CA PRO A 405 -33.20 10.24 -37.59
C PRO A 405 -33.13 10.15 -39.12
N SER A 406 -34.22 9.68 -39.72
CA SER A 406 -34.43 9.67 -41.15
C SER A 406 -34.28 11.09 -41.69
N ASP A 407 -33.16 11.36 -42.36
CA ASP A 407 -33.04 11.94 -43.70
C ASP A 407 -31.55 12.16 -44.00
N GLU A 408 -31.14 11.96 -45.27
CA GLU A 408 -29.80 12.30 -45.76
C GLU A 408 -29.43 13.73 -45.31
N SER A 409 -28.49 13.88 -44.38
CA SER A 409 -27.98 15.20 -44.02
C SER A 409 -27.01 15.65 -45.12
N ASP A 410 -27.45 16.60 -45.95
CA ASP A 410 -26.66 17.35 -46.95
C ASP A 410 -25.51 18.15 -46.29
N LEU A 411 -24.56 17.48 -45.64
CA LEU A 411 -23.37 18.13 -45.09
C LEU A 411 -22.27 18.17 -46.17
N PRO A 412 -21.58 19.32 -46.34
CA PRO A 412 -20.38 19.40 -47.17
C PRO A 412 -19.33 18.34 -46.80
N GLU A 413 -18.57 17.81 -47.77
CA GLU A 413 -17.53 16.78 -47.54
C GLU A 413 -16.45 17.21 -46.52
N ASP A 414 -16.27 18.51 -46.30
CA ASP A 414 -15.32 19.11 -45.36
C ASP A 414 -15.95 19.64 -44.07
N ALA A 415 -17.25 19.41 -43.86
CA ALA A 415 -17.95 19.84 -42.66
C ALA A 415 -17.37 19.18 -41.41
N VAL A 416 -17.31 19.96 -40.33
CA VAL A 416 -16.95 19.47 -39.00
C VAL A 416 -18.00 19.86 -37.98
N LEU A 417 -18.02 19.16 -36.86
CA LEU A 417 -19.02 19.29 -35.82
C LEU A 417 -18.39 19.91 -34.57
N ASP A 418 -19.11 20.87 -33.98
CA ASP A 418 -18.98 21.20 -32.56
C ASP A 418 -19.89 20.25 -31.79
N VAL A 419 -19.31 19.45 -30.88
CA VAL A 419 -19.99 18.38 -30.14
C VAL A 419 -19.98 18.68 -28.65
N GLU A 420 -21.16 18.70 -28.04
CA GLU A 420 -21.40 18.63 -26.61
C GLU A 420 -21.80 17.19 -26.27
N LEU A 421 -20.99 16.51 -25.46
CA LEU A 421 -21.22 15.16 -24.96
C LEU A 421 -21.46 15.22 -23.46
N GLU A 422 -22.61 14.71 -23.01
CA GLU A 422 -22.92 14.52 -21.59
C GLU A 422 -22.89 13.03 -21.27
N ILE A 423 -22.00 12.61 -20.38
CA ILE A 423 -22.02 11.27 -19.78
C ILE A 423 -22.96 11.33 -18.58
N VAL A 424 -24.14 10.72 -18.71
CA VAL A 424 -25.24 10.88 -17.75
C VAL A 424 -25.09 9.88 -16.62
N SER A 425 -25.15 8.59 -16.94
CA SER A 425 -25.14 7.49 -15.97
C SER A 425 -24.77 6.17 -16.62
N ALA A 426 -24.37 5.18 -15.84
CA ALA A 426 -24.33 3.78 -16.27
C ALA A 426 -25.24 2.94 -15.37
N LYS A 427 -25.62 1.75 -15.83
CA LYS A 427 -26.52 0.85 -15.12
C LYS A 427 -26.15 -0.61 -15.33
N GLY A 428 -26.20 -1.40 -14.26
CA GLY A 428 -25.98 -2.84 -14.31
C GLY A 428 -24.59 -3.19 -14.83
N ILE A 429 -23.61 -2.33 -14.53
CA ILE A 429 -22.22 -2.54 -14.92
C ILE A 429 -21.65 -3.74 -14.18
N VAL A 430 -20.65 -4.41 -14.77
CA VAL A 430 -19.95 -5.49 -14.07
C VAL A 430 -19.27 -4.91 -12.84
N ALA A 431 -19.32 -5.65 -11.73
CA ALA A 431 -18.52 -5.34 -10.55
C ALA A 431 -17.05 -5.61 -10.88
N GLY A 432 -16.21 -4.57 -10.90
CA GLY A 432 -14.75 -4.76 -10.94
C GLY A 432 -14.29 -5.26 -9.58
N ASP A 433 -14.88 -4.68 -8.54
CA ASP A 433 -14.80 -5.13 -7.16
C ASP A 433 -15.76 -6.27 -6.82
N TYR A 434 -15.37 -7.52 -7.07
CA TYR A 434 -15.82 -8.62 -6.21
C TYR A 434 -15.09 -8.47 -4.87
N LEU A 435 -15.74 -7.86 -3.87
CA LEU A 435 -15.24 -7.57 -2.50
C LEU A 435 -14.58 -6.19 -2.30
N GLY A 436 -15.03 -5.14 -2.99
CA GLY A 436 -14.67 -3.76 -2.65
C GLY A 436 -15.22 -3.35 -1.28
N VAL A 437 -14.35 -2.82 -0.41
CA VAL A 437 -14.61 -2.40 0.99
C VAL A 437 -15.91 -1.62 1.13
N THR A 438 -16.16 -0.75 0.15
CA THR A 438 -17.21 0.25 0.21
C THR A 438 -18.58 -0.32 -0.20
N ALA A 439 -18.61 -1.39 -1.02
CA ALA A 439 -19.81 -2.19 -1.31
C ALA A 439 -20.29 -2.92 -0.05
N LEU A 440 -19.34 -3.53 0.65
CA LEU A 440 -19.58 -4.38 1.80
C LEU A 440 -20.05 -3.56 3.02
N MET A 441 -19.54 -2.34 3.18
CA MET A 441 -19.97 -1.39 4.22
C MET A 441 -21.40 -0.86 4.00
N LYS A 442 -21.92 -0.89 2.77
CA LYS A 442 -23.30 -0.49 2.44
C LYS A 442 -24.28 -1.65 2.28
N GLY A 443 -23.81 -2.88 2.38
CA GLY A 443 -24.64 -4.08 2.24
C GLY A 443 -25.02 -4.46 0.82
N GLN A 444 -24.17 -4.09 -0.13
CA GLN A 444 -24.30 -4.49 -1.52
C GLN A 444 -23.21 -5.52 -1.83
N PHE A 445 -23.60 -6.68 -2.34
CA PHE A 445 -22.73 -7.83 -2.62
C PHE A 445 -21.80 -7.64 -3.84
N SER A 446 -21.85 -6.47 -4.49
CA SER A 446 -21.11 -6.15 -5.72
C SER A 446 -21.20 -4.65 -5.98
N SER A 447 -20.08 -3.94 -6.09
CA SER A 447 -20.05 -2.54 -6.54
C SER A 447 -18.86 -2.29 -7.47
N SER A 448 -18.79 -1.09 -8.04
CA SER A 448 -17.59 -0.58 -8.70
C SER A 448 -17.40 0.89 -8.33
N ASP A 449 -16.17 1.36 -8.33
CA ASP A 449 -15.76 2.75 -8.24
C ASP A 449 -15.63 3.36 -9.64
N ALA A 450 -16.76 3.35 -10.36
CA ALA A 450 -16.78 3.50 -11.80
C ALA A 450 -16.44 4.92 -12.29
N TYR A 451 -15.64 5.00 -13.36
CA TYR A 451 -15.45 6.19 -14.18
C TYR A 451 -15.37 5.83 -15.67
N ALA A 452 -15.70 6.80 -16.52
CA ALA A 452 -15.70 6.62 -17.98
C ALA A 452 -14.55 7.41 -18.62
N VAL A 453 -13.84 6.80 -19.57
CA VAL A 453 -12.81 7.43 -20.42
C VAL A 453 -13.37 7.59 -21.83
N ILE A 454 -13.21 8.78 -22.39
CA ILE A 454 -13.67 9.16 -23.72
C ILE A 454 -12.48 9.13 -24.68
N GLU A 455 -12.62 8.37 -25.76
CA GLU A 455 -11.68 8.33 -26.88
C GLU A 455 -12.38 8.79 -28.17
N VAL A 456 -11.75 9.68 -28.91
CA VAL A 456 -12.23 10.16 -30.21
C VAL A 456 -11.12 9.95 -31.23
N ASP A 457 -11.43 9.21 -32.32
CA ASP A 457 -10.49 8.88 -33.40
C ASP A 457 -9.15 8.29 -32.91
N GLY A 458 -9.21 7.42 -31.89
CA GLY A 458 -8.04 6.73 -31.34
C GLY A 458 -7.25 7.55 -30.32
N GLN A 459 -7.69 8.76 -29.98
CA GLN A 459 -7.09 9.59 -28.94
C GLN A 459 -7.98 9.63 -27.70
N LYS A 460 -7.46 9.20 -26.54
CA LYS A 460 -8.09 9.42 -25.24
C LYS A 460 -8.04 10.91 -24.92
N VAL A 461 -9.18 11.54 -24.72
CA VAL A 461 -9.33 13.00 -24.63
C VAL A 461 -9.80 13.43 -23.25
N ALA A 462 -10.81 12.76 -22.69
CA ALA A 462 -11.40 13.15 -21.42
C ALA A 462 -11.88 11.95 -20.62
N TRP A 463 -12.26 12.19 -19.37
CA TRP A 463 -12.76 11.17 -18.44
C TRP A 463 -13.62 11.80 -17.34
N THR A 464 -14.56 11.03 -16.82
CA THR A 464 -15.42 11.44 -15.70
C THR A 464 -14.72 11.23 -14.36
N HIS A 465 -15.23 11.86 -13.28
CA HIS A 465 -14.76 11.52 -11.95
C HIS A 465 -15.26 10.13 -11.54
N PRO A 466 -14.51 9.38 -10.72
CA PRO A 466 -15.00 8.14 -10.12
C PRO A 466 -16.25 8.38 -9.28
N ILE A 467 -17.23 7.49 -9.40
CA ILE A 467 -18.37 7.40 -8.49
C ILE A 467 -18.24 6.09 -7.74
N PHE A 468 -17.99 6.22 -6.44
CA PHE A 468 -17.64 5.10 -5.61
C PHE A 468 -18.85 4.24 -5.26
N SER A 469 -18.62 2.93 -5.26
CA SER A 469 -19.46 1.91 -4.65
C SER A 469 -20.87 1.88 -5.21
N THR A 470 -20.97 1.82 -6.54
CA THR A 470 -22.25 1.69 -7.23
C THR A 470 -22.09 0.96 -8.57
N LEU A 471 -23.05 0.11 -8.90
CA LEU A 471 -23.21 -0.44 -10.26
C LEU A 471 -24.13 0.44 -11.13
N GLU A 472 -24.61 1.55 -10.57
CA GLU A 472 -25.46 2.53 -11.22
C GLU A 472 -24.91 3.95 -11.02
N PRO A 473 -23.69 4.25 -11.49
CA PRO A 473 -23.08 5.57 -11.34
C PRO A 473 -23.86 6.64 -12.13
N VAL A 474 -23.97 7.84 -11.57
CA VAL A 474 -24.65 8.99 -12.19
C VAL A 474 -23.74 10.22 -12.16
N TRP A 475 -23.10 10.54 -13.29
CA TRP A 475 -22.12 11.63 -13.42
C TRP A 475 -22.75 12.97 -13.80
N ASN A 476 -23.63 12.99 -14.81
CA ASN A 476 -24.12 14.22 -15.45
C ASN A 476 -22.98 15.18 -15.88
N GLU A 477 -21.89 14.62 -16.39
CA GLU A 477 -20.70 15.38 -16.75
C GLU A 477 -20.67 15.71 -18.23
N LYS A 478 -20.43 16.99 -18.54
CA LYS A 478 -20.38 17.52 -19.91
C LYS A 478 -18.94 17.73 -20.38
N PHE A 479 -18.72 17.43 -21.65
CA PHE A 479 -17.47 17.56 -22.39
C PHE A 479 -17.76 18.25 -23.72
N PHE A 480 -16.82 19.08 -24.17
CA PHE A 480 -17.01 19.88 -25.38
C PHE A 480 -15.83 19.71 -26.32
N PHE A 481 -16.15 19.38 -27.56
CA PHE A 481 -15.19 19.11 -28.63
C PHE A 481 -15.53 19.96 -29.84
N ARG A 482 -14.51 20.52 -30.50
CA ARG A 482 -14.62 21.18 -31.79
C ARG A 482 -13.92 20.39 -32.86
N ASN A 483 -14.32 20.65 -34.10
CA ASN A 483 -13.70 20.08 -35.29
C ASN A 483 -13.76 18.55 -35.33
N VAL A 484 -14.82 17.94 -34.78
CA VAL A 484 -15.06 16.50 -34.86
C VAL A 484 -15.57 16.18 -36.25
N ARG A 485 -14.99 15.21 -36.95
CA ARG A 485 -15.51 14.84 -38.27
C ARG A 485 -16.85 14.12 -38.11
N PRO A 486 -17.82 14.34 -39.02
CA PRO A 486 -18.90 13.38 -39.23
C PRO A 486 -18.28 11.99 -39.40
N ASP A 487 -18.90 10.99 -38.80
CA ASP A 487 -18.45 9.61 -38.80
C ASP A 487 -17.20 9.27 -37.97
N SER A 488 -16.62 10.22 -37.23
CA SER A 488 -15.55 9.93 -36.25
C SER A 488 -16.00 8.88 -35.24
N LEU A 489 -15.13 7.91 -34.94
CA LEU A 489 -15.42 6.86 -33.97
C LEU A 489 -15.15 7.38 -32.56
N CYS A 490 -16.20 7.41 -31.75
CA CYS A 490 -16.15 7.74 -30.33
C CYS A 490 -16.27 6.47 -29.50
N LYS A 491 -15.24 6.12 -28.73
CA LYS A 491 -15.28 5.01 -27.79
C LYS A 491 -15.40 5.53 -26.36
N LEU A 492 -16.15 4.80 -25.56
CA LEU A 492 -16.25 5.00 -24.12
C LEU A 492 -15.77 3.73 -23.45
N TYR A 493 -14.73 3.85 -22.64
CA TYR A 493 -14.25 2.77 -21.77
C TYR A 493 -14.75 3.05 -20.37
N LEU A 494 -15.23 2.03 -19.67
CA LEU A 494 -15.62 2.10 -18.28
C LEU A 494 -14.59 1.33 -17.44
N PHE A 495 -14.11 1.96 -16.38
CA PHE A 495 -13.09 1.42 -15.50
C PHE A 495 -13.54 1.49 -14.04
N ASP A 496 -13.04 0.56 -13.24
CA ASP A 496 -13.09 0.56 -11.79
C ASP A 496 -11.89 1.34 -11.25
N LYS A 497 -12.09 2.23 -10.29
CA LYS A 497 -11.00 3.06 -9.77
C LYS A 497 -10.31 2.35 -8.62
N ASP A 498 -9.08 1.90 -8.87
CA ASP A 498 -8.26 1.20 -7.88
C ASP A 498 -7.05 2.02 -7.43
N VAL A 499 -6.47 1.61 -6.30
CA VAL A 499 -5.25 2.22 -5.74
C VAL A 499 -4.05 2.01 -6.66
N ASN A 500 -4.03 0.93 -7.44
CA ASN A 500 -2.88 0.54 -8.26
C ASN A 500 -3.17 0.63 -9.77
N ALA A 501 -4.02 -0.27 -10.27
CA ALA A 501 -4.35 -0.37 -11.68
C ALA A 501 -5.85 -0.60 -11.79
N ASP A 502 -6.49 0.30 -12.54
CA ASP A 502 -7.94 0.35 -12.69
C ASP A 502 -8.45 -0.84 -13.52
N ASP A 503 -9.38 -1.63 -12.97
CA ASP A 503 -9.95 -2.79 -13.66
C ASP A 503 -10.94 -2.37 -14.76
N GLU A 504 -10.92 -3.05 -15.92
CA GLU A 504 -11.83 -2.73 -17.02
C GLU A 504 -13.23 -3.29 -16.76
N LEU A 505 -14.23 -2.40 -16.73
CA LEU A 505 -15.64 -2.77 -16.55
C LEU A 505 -16.36 -2.99 -17.89
N GLY A 506 -15.74 -2.55 -18.98
CA GLY A 506 -16.16 -2.80 -20.36
C GLY A 506 -16.11 -1.55 -21.21
N GLU A 507 -16.45 -1.69 -22.47
CA GLU A 507 -16.41 -0.60 -23.45
C GLU A 507 -17.69 -0.53 -24.29
N THR A 508 -17.93 0.64 -24.86
CA THR A 508 -18.93 0.86 -25.90
C THR A 508 -18.39 1.83 -26.93
N GLN A 509 -19.03 1.87 -28.10
CA GLN A 509 -18.62 2.77 -29.16
C GLN A 509 -19.82 3.31 -29.92
N PHE A 510 -19.65 4.51 -30.44
CA PHE A 510 -20.65 5.26 -31.15
C PHE A 510 -19.93 6.18 -32.16
N THR A 511 -20.65 6.71 -33.13
CA THR A 511 -20.17 7.49 -34.26
C THR A 511 -20.71 8.91 -34.13
N ALA A 512 -19.86 9.91 -34.34
CA ALA A 512 -20.27 11.30 -34.33
C ALA A 512 -21.23 11.58 -35.50
N ALA A 513 -22.43 12.04 -35.20
CA ALA A 513 -23.44 12.43 -36.19
C ALA A 513 -23.91 13.86 -35.93
N ASN A 514 -24.40 14.54 -36.97
CA ASN A 514 -25.05 15.83 -36.83
C ASN A 514 -26.45 15.66 -36.22
N THR A 515 -26.75 16.46 -35.20
CA THR A 515 -28.06 16.48 -34.52
C THR A 515 -28.86 17.76 -34.82
N ASP A 516 -28.34 18.66 -35.67
CA ASP A 516 -28.90 19.99 -35.93
C ASP A 516 -29.20 20.78 -34.65
N GLY A 517 -28.32 20.63 -33.65
CA GLY A 517 -28.44 21.26 -32.35
C GLY A 517 -29.53 20.68 -31.44
N ALA A 518 -30.24 19.62 -31.85
CA ALA A 518 -31.12 18.86 -30.97
C ALA A 518 -30.30 18.03 -29.97
N VAL A 519 -30.82 17.88 -28.74
CA VAL A 519 -30.20 16.99 -27.75
C VAL A 519 -30.74 15.59 -27.96
N SER A 520 -29.89 14.69 -28.44
CA SER A 520 -30.21 13.27 -28.63
C SER A 520 -29.71 12.46 -27.44
N THR A 521 -30.57 11.65 -26.83
CA THR A 521 -30.22 10.77 -25.70
C THR A 521 -30.10 9.33 -26.19
N PHE A 522 -29.01 8.66 -25.81
CA PHE A 522 -28.73 7.29 -26.20
C PHE A 522 -28.45 6.45 -24.96
N GLU A 523 -28.98 5.23 -24.94
CA GLU A 523 -28.59 4.18 -24.00
C GLU A 523 -27.78 3.15 -24.80
N LEU A 524 -26.48 3.09 -24.53
CA LEU A 524 -25.53 2.26 -25.24
C LEU A 524 -25.21 1.04 -24.39
N ALA A 525 -25.25 -0.15 -24.98
CA ALA A 525 -24.79 -1.36 -24.32
C ALA A 525 -23.27 -1.31 -24.14
N ILE A 526 -22.81 -1.74 -22.97
CA ILE A 526 -21.40 -1.91 -22.61
C ILE A 526 -21.07 -3.40 -22.80
N SER A 527 -19.93 -3.69 -23.39
CA SER A 527 -19.42 -5.04 -23.54
C SER A 527 -18.04 -5.19 -22.93
N LEU A 528 -17.84 -6.26 -22.15
CA LEU A 528 -16.54 -6.69 -21.62
C LEU A 528 -16.28 -8.11 -22.10
N ASN A 529 -15.17 -8.37 -22.79
CA ASN A 529 -14.84 -9.69 -23.34
C ASN A 529 -16.00 -10.34 -24.16
N ASN A 530 -16.68 -9.54 -24.99
CA ASN A 530 -17.88 -9.93 -25.77
C ASN A 530 -19.11 -10.36 -24.95
N SER A 531 -19.11 -10.13 -23.64
CA SER A 531 -20.25 -10.35 -22.75
C SER A 531 -20.93 -9.04 -22.43
N ASN A 532 -22.25 -9.07 -22.18
CA ASN A 532 -22.98 -7.88 -21.75
C ASN A 532 -22.46 -7.44 -20.38
N ALA A 533 -22.05 -6.18 -20.29
CA ALA A 533 -21.38 -5.58 -19.16
C ALA A 533 -22.10 -4.31 -18.66
N GLY A 534 -23.40 -4.18 -18.94
CA GLY A 534 -24.25 -3.08 -18.50
C GLY A 534 -24.66 -2.13 -19.62
N THR A 535 -25.23 -0.98 -19.27
CA THR A 535 -25.57 0.10 -20.21
C THR A 535 -25.03 1.45 -19.72
N ILE A 536 -24.71 2.34 -20.65
CA ILE A 536 -24.33 3.74 -20.37
C ILE A 536 -25.25 4.69 -21.12
N VAL A 537 -25.74 5.71 -20.43
CA VAL A 537 -26.61 6.75 -20.96
C VAL A 537 -25.76 7.98 -21.28
N VAL A 538 -25.84 8.42 -22.53
CA VAL A 538 -25.16 9.64 -23.01
C VAL A 538 -26.14 10.57 -23.69
N LYS A 539 -25.91 11.88 -23.60
CA LYS A 539 -26.59 12.88 -24.43
C LYS A 539 -25.58 13.51 -25.36
N VAL A 540 -25.92 13.60 -26.63
CA VAL A 540 -25.10 14.23 -27.66
C VAL A 540 -25.88 15.37 -28.28
N LYS A 541 -25.22 16.52 -28.39
CA LYS A 541 -25.69 17.67 -29.15
C LYS A 541 -24.55 18.14 -30.03
N SER A 542 -24.77 18.15 -31.33
CA SER A 542 -23.79 18.56 -32.33
C SER A 542 -24.39 19.54 -33.34
N ASN A 543 -23.56 20.47 -33.80
CA ASN A 543 -23.91 21.41 -34.87
C ASN A 543 -22.78 21.44 -35.91
N PRO A 544 -23.10 21.53 -37.21
CA PRO A 544 -22.09 21.73 -38.22
C PRO A 544 -21.49 23.13 -38.09
N VAL A 545 -20.18 23.21 -38.28
CA VAL A 545 -19.41 24.45 -38.27
C VAL A 545 -18.57 24.49 -39.54
N GLU A 546 -18.54 25.63 -40.21
CA GLU A 546 -17.61 25.84 -41.32
C GLU A 546 -16.17 25.77 -40.78
N PRO A 547 -15.31 24.90 -41.35
CA PRO A 547 -13.95 24.76 -40.87
C PRO A 547 -13.18 26.08 -41.04
N MET A 548 -12.79 26.72 -39.93
CA MET A 548 -11.77 27.76 -39.99
C MET A 548 -10.43 27.14 -40.43
N ARG A 549 -9.59 27.93 -41.13
CA ARG A 549 -8.31 27.45 -41.69
C ARG A 549 -7.54 26.58 -40.67
N ARG A 550 -7.22 25.36 -41.10
CA ARG A 550 -6.58 24.25 -40.35
C ARG A 550 -7.52 23.61 -39.33
N VAL A 551 -8.13 22.49 -39.75
CA VAL A 551 -9.00 21.66 -38.93
C VAL A 551 -8.16 20.82 -37.96
N VAL A 552 -8.14 21.22 -36.69
CA VAL A 552 -7.50 20.45 -35.61
C VAL A 552 -8.56 20.14 -34.57
N PHE A 553 -8.72 18.86 -34.21
CA PHE A 553 -9.59 18.45 -33.10
C PHE A 553 -9.23 19.24 -31.85
N HIS A 554 -10.22 19.73 -31.11
CA HIS A 554 -9.95 20.64 -30.00
C HIS A 554 -10.93 20.46 -28.86
N GLU A 555 -10.42 20.23 -27.66
CA GLU A 555 -11.16 20.18 -26.41
C GLU A 555 -11.31 21.59 -25.82
N TYR A 556 -12.48 21.92 -25.30
CA TYR A 556 -12.74 23.23 -24.68
C TYR A 556 -13.76 23.14 -23.54
N GLY A 557 -13.99 24.27 -22.88
CA GLY A 557 -14.93 24.37 -21.77
C GLY A 557 -14.25 24.20 -20.40
N PRO A 558 -15.01 23.85 -19.35
CA PRO A 558 -14.49 23.78 -17.99
C PRO A 558 -13.39 22.72 -17.84
N VAL A 559 -12.29 23.09 -17.20
CA VAL A 559 -11.16 22.18 -16.93
C VAL A 559 -11.44 21.42 -15.63
N ARG A 560 -11.41 20.10 -15.69
CA ARG A 560 -11.70 19.24 -14.52
C ARG A 560 -10.51 19.17 -13.58
N TYR A 561 -10.79 19.01 -12.30
CA TYR A 561 -9.76 18.82 -11.29
C TYR A 561 -10.16 17.84 -10.20
N SER A 562 -9.15 17.28 -9.54
CA SER A 562 -9.26 16.62 -8.25
C SER A 562 -8.25 17.23 -7.26
N THR A 563 -8.71 17.52 -6.05
CA THR A 563 -7.85 17.89 -4.92
C THR A 563 -7.82 16.75 -3.93
N HIS A 564 -6.62 16.29 -3.63
CA HIS A 564 -6.37 15.18 -2.73
C HIS A 564 -5.82 15.73 -1.42
N SER A 565 -6.55 15.50 -0.34
CA SER A 565 -6.08 15.75 1.02
C SER A 565 -5.60 14.43 1.60
N SER A 566 -4.36 14.37 2.09
CA SER A 566 -3.92 13.15 2.76
C SER A 566 -4.70 12.97 4.07
N VAL A 567 -5.24 11.76 4.26
CA VAL A 567 -5.85 11.32 5.54
C VAL A 567 -4.86 11.54 6.70
N THR A 568 -3.57 11.50 6.39
CA THR A 568 -2.44 11.70 7.30
C THR A 568 -2.18 13.15 7.70
N ALA A 569 -2.59 14.17 6.95
CA ALA A 569 -2.27 15.57 7.27
C ALA A 569 -2.95 16.09 8.55
N GLY A 570 -4.20 15.68 8.80
CA GLY A 570 -4.91 15.98 10.03
C GLY A 570 -4.38 15.21 11.25
N LEU A 571 -3.82 14.01 11.04
CA LEU A 571 -3.23 13.18 12.10
C LEU A 571 -1.77 13.57 12.43
N MET A 572 -0.95 13.90 11.42
CA MET A 572 0.50 14.08 11.56
C MET A 572 0.89 15.51 11.97
N THR A 573 0.11 16.52 11.59
CA THR A 573 0.41 17.90 11.99
C THR A 573 -0.02 18.19 13.44
N MET A 574 -0.78 17.29 14.08
CA MET A 574 -1.50 17.55 15.36
C MET A 574 -2.26 18.90 15.33
N SER A 575 -2.56 19.43 14.15
CA SER A 575 -3.08 20.78 13.95
C SER A 575 -4.41 20.70 13.22
N THR A 576 -5.46 21.18 13.89
CA THR A 576 -6.80 21.35 13.32
C THR A 576 -6.93 22.65 12.53
N SER A 577 -5.83 23.38 12.27
CA SER A 577 -5.89 24.67 11.57
C SER A 577 -6.15 24.47 10.07
N ASN A 578 -6.95 25.36 9.48
CA ASN A 578 -7.20 25.35 8.04
C ASN A 578 -5.89 25.46 7.23
N ASP A 579 -4.89 26.17 7.74
CA ASP A 579 -3.61 26.37 7.05
C ASP A 579 -2.80 25.09 6.91
N ALA A 580 -2.75 24.24 7.95
CA ALA A 580 -2.06 22.95 7.90
C ALA A 580 -2.74 21.98 6.91
N ARG A 581 -4.07 22.07 6.80
CA ARG A 581 -4.84 21.30 5.82
C ARG A 581 -4.57 21.80 4.39
N ILE A 582 -4.53 23.11 4.17
CA ILE A 582 -4.23 23.71 2.86
C ILE A 582 -2.82 23.33 2.38
N GLU A 583 -1.83 23.39 3.28
CA GLU A 583 -0.43 23.03 3.00
C GLU A 583 -0.26 21.56 2.55
N SER A 584 -1.21 20.68 2.88
CA SER A 584 -1.18 19.25 2.56
C SER A 584 -1.91 18.84 1.28
N LEU A 585 -2.42 19.79 0.51
CA LEU A 585 -3.20 19.49 -0.70
C LEU A 585 -2.29 19.16 -1.88
N ALA A 586 -2.60 18.06 -2.56
CA ALA A 586 -2.13 17.76 -3.91
C ALA A 586 -3.25 17.99 -4.92
N TYR A 587 -2.90 18.53 -6.08
CA TYR A 587 -3.83 18.91 -7.13
C TYR A 587 -3.52 18.15 -8.40
N HIS A 588 -4.57 17.64 -9.05
CA HIS A 588 -4.49 17.09 -10.40
C HIS A 588 -5.53 17.80 -11.28
N ILE A 589 -5.03 18.50 -12.30
CA ILE A 589 -5.83 19.24 -13.28
C ILE A 589 -5.77 18.52 -14.62
N GLN A 590 -6.93 18.26 -15.22
CA GLN A 590 -7.06 17.58 -16.51
C GLN A 590 -6.95 18.60 -17.65
N LEU A 591 -5.72 18.98 -18.03
CA LEU A 591 -5.50 19.96 -19.10
C LEU A 591 -5.94 19.39 -20.46
N HIS A 592 -6.72 20.18 -21.18
CA HIS A 592 -7.12 19.97 -22.56
C HIS A 592 -5.95 20.16 -23.53
N ASN A 593 -5.96 19.38 -24.62
CA ASN A 593 -5.10 19.57 -25.80
C ASN A 593 -3.58 19.47 -25.54
N ILE A 594 -3.14 18.82 -24.46
CA ILE A 594 -1.71 18.70 -24.10
C ILE A 594 -0.82 18.32 -25.31
N PRO A 595 -1.12 17.30 -26.13
CA PRO A 595 -0.25 16.89 -27.23
C PRO A 595 -0.08 17.96 -28.34
N GLN A 596 -0.95 18.96 -28.42
CA GLN A 596 -0.87 20.04 -29.41
C GLN A 596 0.18 21.09 -29.03
N PHE A 597 0.46 21.24 -27.73
CA PHE A 597 1.39 22.22 -27.20
C PHE A 597 2.70 21.56 -26.75
N LEU A 598 2.61 20.43 -26.04
CA LEU A 598 3.74 19.68 -25.51
C LEU A 598 3.72 18.26 -26.11
N ALA A 599 4.47 18.08 -27.19
CA ALA A 599 4.51 16.81 -27.93
C ALA A 599 5.71 15.91 -27.56
N THR A 600 6.73 16.48 -26.91
CA THR A 600 8.00 15.80 -26.64
C THR A 600 8.11 15.44 -25.17
N ASP A 601 8.38 14.17 -24.90
CA ASP A 601 8.73 13.71 -23.55
C ASP A 601 10.20 14.07 -23.24
N HIS A 602 10.47 14.62 -22.07
CA HIS A 602 11.79 14.96 -21.55
C HIS A 602 12.20 13.97 -20.45
N GLU A 603 13.36 13.35 -20.63
CA GLU A 603 13.91 12.40 -19.65
C GLU A 603 14.35 13.09 -18.36
N TRP A 604 14.45 12.29 -17.29
CA TRP A 604 15.05 12.74 -16.04
C TRP A 604 16.49 13.28 -16.22
N ASN A 605 16.88 14.18 -15.33
CA ASN A 605 18.15 14.90 -15.36
C ASN A 605 19.33 13.99 -14.98
N LYS A 606 20.03 13.49 -15.99
CA LYS A 606 21.21 12.62 -15.84
C LYS A 606 22.41 13.30 -15.16
N ASN A 607 22.41 14.62 -15.00
CA ASN A 607 23.52 15.36 -14.41
C ASN A 607 23.35 15.62 -12.90
N TYR A 608 22.26 15.17 -12.29
CA TYR A 608 21.97 15.42 -10.88
C TYR A 608 22.24 14.16 -10.02
N PRO A 609 23.26 14.15 -9.14
CA PRO A 609 23.68 12.95 -8.40
C PRO A 609 22.56 12.31 -7.56
N THR A 610 21.71 13.12 -6.93
CA THR A 610 20.57 12.62 -6.13
C THR A 610 19.55 11.88 -7.00
N ILE A 611 19.33 12.32 -8.23
CA ILE A 611 18.35 11.71 -9.15
C ILE A 611 18.93 10.44 -9.77
N GLN A 612 20.24 10.40 -10.04
CA GLN A 612 20.91 9.19 -10.52
C GLN A 612 20.73 8.01 -9.55
N LYS A 613 20.78 8.23 -8.24
CA LYS A 613 20.53 7.18 -7.23
C LYS A 613 19.15 6.52 -7.38
N ILE A 614 18.20 7.21 -7.99
CA ILE A 614 16.82 6.76 -8.10
C ILE A 614 16.51 6.17 -9.48
N PHE A 615 17.09 6.71 -10.57
CA PHE A 615 16.80 6.25 -11.93
C PHE A 615 17.94 5.49 -12.63
N SER A 616 19.19 5.67 -12.20
CA SER A 616 20.31 5.07 -12.91
C SER A 616 20.42 3.58 -12.56
N PRO A 617 20.54 2.70 -13.58
CA PRO A 617 20.77 1.27 -13.36
C PRO A 617 22.10 0.98 -12.66
N ASP A 618 23.03 1.94 -12.62
CA ASP A 618 24.32 1.82 -11.95
C ASP A 618 24.20 1.81 -10.41
N TYR A 619 23.02 2.12 -9.86
CA TYR A 619 22.76 2.12 -8.43
C TYR A 619 21.86 0.94 -8.05
N PRO A 620 22.36 -0.08 -7.32
CA PRO A 620 21.58 -1.26 -6.96
C PRO A 620 20.27 -0.97 -6.21
N GLY A 621 20.20 0.12 -5.44
CA GLY A 621 19.00 0.56 -4.70
C GLY A 621 18.00 1.38 -5.52
N SER A 622 18.30 1.74 -6.76
CA SER A 622 17.43 2.56 -7.63
C SER A 622 16.02 1.97 -7.80
N PRO A 623 15.84 0.65 -8.07
CA PRO A 623 14.50 0.07 -8.22
C PRO A 623 13.65 0.21 -6.96
N VAL A 624 14.24 0.03 -5.77
CA VAL A 624 13.55 0.14 -4.48
C VAL A 624 13.13 1.58 -4.21
N LEU A 625 14.05 2.54 -4.36
CA LEU A 625 13.76 3.96 -4.17
C LEU A 625 12.72 4.48 -5.16
N ARG A 626 12.80 4.03 -6.42
CA ARG A 626 11.83 4.40 -7.46
C ARG A 626 10.45 3.84 -7.13
N GLN A 627 10.38 2.59 -6.70
CA GLN A 627 9.13 1.94 -6.31
C GLN A 627 8.51 2.63 -5.08
N ALA A 628 9.31 3.03 -4.10
CA ALA A 628 8.82 3.78 -2.94
C ALA A 628 8.13 5.10 -3.35
N ILE A 629 8.71 5.82 -4.32
CA ILE A 629 8.12 7.06 -4.83
C ILE A 629 6.84 6.78 -5.65
N MET A 630 6.82 5.70 -6.43
CA MET A 630 5.59 5.26 -7.13
C MET A 630 4.47 4.96 -6.15
N THR A 631 4.77 4.27 -5.04
CA THR A 631 3.81 4.02 -3.96
C THR A 631 3.34 5.32 -3.30
N GLN A 632 4.26 6.25 -3.01
CA GLN A 632 3.89 7.57 -2.47
C GLN A 632 2.97 8.35 -3.40
N HIS A 633 3.24 8.34 -4.70
CA HIS A 633 2.36 8.92 -5.72
C HIS A 633 0.97 8.29 -5.66
N ALA A 634 0.90 6.96 -5.70
CA ALA A 634 -0.37 6.23 -5.66
C ALA A 634 -1.18 6.59 -4.41
N VAL A 635 -0.54 6.62 -3.23
CA VAL A 635 -1.20 6.96 -1.96
C VAL A 635 -1.72 8.40 -1.94
N ILE A 636 -0.96 9.37 -2.44
CA ILE A 636 -1.37 10.78 -2.42
C ILE A 636 -2.50 11.04 -3.40
N TYR A 637 -2.42 10.46 -4.60
CA TYR A 637 -3.44 10.60 -5.62
C TYR A 637 -4.50 9.48 -5.52
N THR A 638 -4.58 8.79 -4.37
CA THR A 638 -5.62 7.79 -4.12
C THR A 638 -6.97 8.49 -4.05
N HIS A 639 -7.85 8.09 -4.96
CA HIS A 639 -9.19 8.60 -5.08
C HIS A 639 -10.09 7.99 -3.98
N GLY A 640 -10.84 8.84 -3.27
CA GLY A 640 -11.84 8.34 -2.32
C GLY A 640 -12.87 9.38 -1.91
N PRO A 641 -13.99 8.94 -1.30
CA PRO A 641 -15.16 9.80 -1.07
C PRO A 641 -14.94 10.91 -0.04
N ASN A 642 -13.97 10.75 0.87
CA ASN A 642 -13.71 11.68 1.98
C ASN A 642 -12.38 12.43 1.88
N ASN A 643 -11.46 11.94 1.03
CA ASN A 643 -10.10 12.47 0.87
C ASN A 643 -9.88 13.14 -0.49
N THR A 644 -10.78 12.96 -1.45
CA THR A 644 -10.71 13.60 -2.77
C THR A 644 -11.92 14.49 -2.99
N LYS A 645 -11.68 15.73 -3.42
CA LYS A 645 -12.73 16.64 -3.86
C LYS A 645 -12.55 16.91 -5.35
N TYR A 646 -13.63 16.67 -6.11
CA TYR A 646 -13.68 16.90 -7.54
C TYR A 646 -14.37 18.24 -7.85
N GLY A 647 -14.05 18.80 -9.01
CA GLY A 647 -14.75 19.96 -9.53
C GLY A 647 -14.37 20.29 -10.96
N ALA A 648 -14.88 21.42 -11.44
CA ALA A 648 -14.58 21.96 -12.74
C ALA A 648 -14.25 23.45 -12.61
N ILE A 649 -13.33 23.93 -13.44
CA ILE A 649 -12.84 25.31 -13.46
C ILE A 649 -13.30 25.92 -14.78
N SER A 650 -14.23 26.87 -14.71
CA SER A 650 -14.79 27.54 -15.87
C SER A 650 -14.15 28.90 -16.14
N SER A 651 -13.32 29.40 -15.21
CA SER A 651 -12.67 30.70 -15.34
C SER A 651 -11.32 30.77 -14.60
N PRO A 652 -10.41 31.69 -14.98
CA PRO A 652 -9.16 31.92 -14.26
C PRO A 652 -9.38 32.24 -12.76
N TYR A 653 -10.44 32.98 -12.43
CA TYR A 653 -10.80 33.30 -11.05
C TYR A 653 -11.04 32.05 -10.19
N GLU A 654 -11.71 31.04 -10.75
CA GLU A 654 -11.94 29.77 -10.05
C GLU A 654 -10.65 28.97 -9.86
N PHE A 655 -9.72 29.02 -10.82
CA PHE A 655 -8.39 28.41 -10.65
C PHE A 655 -7.63 29.06 -9.51
N PHE A 656 -7.52 30.40 -9.49
CA PHE A 656 -6.80 31.09 -8.42
C PHE A 656 -7.44 30.82 -7.06
N LYS A 657 -8.77 30.87 -6.97
CA LYS A 657 -9.49 30.53 -5.74
C LYS A 657 -9.26 29.08 -5.28
N LEU A 658 -9.16 28.13 -6.21
CA LEU A 658 -8.86 26.72 -5.91
C LEU A 658 -7.52 26.58 -5.19
N ILE A 659 -6.51 27.33 -5.63
CA ILE A 659 -5.15 27.33 -5.04
C ILE A 659 -4.96 28.44 -3.99
N HIS A 660 -6.06 28.93 -3.42
CA HIS A 660 -6.07 29.96 -2.36
C HIS A 660 -5.35 31.26 -2.76
N ASP A 661 -5.57 31.69 -4.01
CA ASP A 661 -4.96 32.87 -4.63
C ASP A 661 -3.42 32.85 -4.59
N GLY A 662 -2.83 31.65 -4.49
CA GLY A 662 -1.39 31.44 -4.33
C GLY A 662 -0.86 31.98 -3.00
N GLN A 663 -1.70 31.98 -1.96
CA GLN A 663 -1.35 32.47 -0.63
C GLN A 663 -1.74 31.50 0.48
N ARG A 664 -0.93 31.50 1.54
CA ARG A 664 -1.23 30.84 2.82
C ARG A 664 -0.83 31.81 3.94
N GLN A 665 -1.69 31.98 4.95
CA GLN A 665 -1.48 32.96 6.03
C GLN A 665 -1.20 34.39 5.53
N GLY A 666 -1.77 34.78 4.38
CA GLY A 666 -1.54 36.08 3.74
C GLY A 666 -0.15 36.26 3.14
N LYS A 667 0.69 35.22 3.11
CA LYS A 667 1.99 35.19 2.45
C LYS A 667 1.89 34.40 1.15
N GLN A 668 2.69 34.78 0.17
CA GLN A 668 2.78 34.08 -1.11
C GLN A 668 3.39 32.70 -0.93
N VAL A 669 2.92 31.72 -1.68
CA VAL A 669 3.49 30.36 -1.71
C VAL A 669 4.01 30.01 -3.08
N LEU A 670 4.99 29.11 -3.11
CA LEU A 670 5.55 28.52 -4.31
C LEU A 670 4.95 27.14 -4.49
N PHE A 671 4.67 26.71 -5.72
CA PHE A 671 4.17 25.38 -6.05
C PHE A 671 5.17 24.61 -6.89
N THR A 672 5.34 23.32 -6.60
CA THR A 672 6.12 22.38 -7.42
C THR A 672 5.16 21.63 -8.33
N TYR A 673 5.47 21.54 -9.63
CA TYR A 673 4.56 20.91 -10.59
C TYR A 673 5.24 19.98 -11.61
N VAL A 674 4.43 19.07 -12.14
CA VAL A 674 4.73 18.21 -13.31
C VAL A 674 3.52 18.15 -14.23
N ILE A 675 3.77 18.21 -15.53
CA ILE A 675 2.79 17.94 -16.59
C ILE A 675 3.16 16.61 -17.24
N THR A 676 2.20 15.69 -17.26
CA THR A 676 2.26 14.42 -17.99
C THR A 676 1.18 14.40 -19.04
N LYS A 677 1.10 13.31 -19.82
CA LYS A 677 0.02 13.10 -20.79
C LYS A 677 -1.36 13.04 -20.13
N ASN A 678 -1.42 12.79 -18.82
CA ASN A 678 -2.65 12.62 -18.05
C ASN A 678 -3.08 13.90 -17.31
N GLY A 679 -2.31 14.98 -17.40
CA GLY A 679 -2.66 16.26 -16.78
C GLY A 679 -1.52 16.97 -16.06
N TRP A 680 -1.89 17.97 -15.28
CA TRP A 680 -1.01 18.82 -14.49
C TRP A 680 -1.15 18.50 -13.00
N TYR A 681 -0.06 18.03 -12.41
CA TYR A 681 0.06 17.58 -11.03
C TYR A 681 0.90 18.58 -10.25
N PHE A 682 0.43 19.05 -9.10
CA PHE A 682 1.20 19.99 -8.29
C PHE A 682 0.80 20.01 -6.81
N SER A 683 1.68 20.58 -5.99
CA SER A 683 1.45 20.85 -4.58
C SER A 683 2.34 22.02 -4.11
N GLU A 684 2.09 22.56 -2.92
CA GLU A 684 2.91 23.62 -2.34
C GLU A 684 4.38 23.14 -2.10
N THR A 685 5.35 23.97 -2.51
CA THR A 685 6.78 23.80 -2.30
C THR A 685 7.12 24.08 -0.83
N GLY A 686 8.04 23.32 -0.24
CA GLY A 686 8.39 23.46 1.18
C GLY A 686 7.33 22.99 2.20
N ALA A 687 6.11 22.65 1.76
CA ALA A 687 5.05 22.10 2.61
C ALA A 687 5.54 20.98 3.54
N ALA A 688 5.26 21.09 4.84
CA ALA A 688 5.73 20.18 5.89
C ALA A 688 5.40 18.71 5.60
N PHE A 689 4.20 18.43 5.07
CA PHE A 689 3.79 17.06 4.70
C PHE A 689 4.66 16.45 3.59
N PHE A 690 5.11 17.26 2.63
CA PHE A 690 5.88 16.82 1.47
C PHE A 690 7.40 17.04 1.64
N LYS A 691 7.84 17.55 2.79
CA LYS A 691 9.24 17.95 3.04
C LYS A 691 10.18 16.75 3.12
N ASP A 692 9.66 15.63 3.60
CA ASP A 692 10.42 14.38 3.79
C ASP A 692 10.38 13.46 2.56
N MET A 693 9.82 13.93 1.44
CA MET A 693 9.74 13.15 0.19
C MET A 693 11.01 13.32 -0.65
N LEU A 694 11.51 12.21 -1.20
CA LEU A 694 12.79 12.12 -1.94
C LEU A 694 12.91 13.13 -3.09
N SER A 695 11.80 13.43 -3.78
CA SER A 695 11.64 14.58 -4.68
C SER A 695 10.17 14.82 -5.00
N LYS A 696 9.68 16.06 -4.87
CA LYS A 696 8.29 16.43 -5.19
C LYS A 696 7.97 16.32 -6.68
N HIS A 697 8.92 16.65 -7.56
CA HIS A 697 8.74 16.43 -9.00
C HIS A 697 8.58 14.93 -9.30
N MET A 698 9.36 14.07 -8.64
CA MET A 698 9.25 12.62 -8.83
C MET A 698 7.96 12.06 -8.23
N LEU A 699 7.56 12.57 -7.09
CA LEU A 699 6.27 12.24 -6.50
C LEU A 699 5.14 12.56 -7.48
N HIS A 700 5.09 13.78 -8.01
CA HIS A 700 4.01 14.19 -8.93
C HIS A 700 4.03 13.45 -10.27
N SER A 701 5.19 12.97 -10.71
CA SER A 701 5.32 12.18 -11.93
C SER A 701 5.13 10.67 -11.73
N GLY A 702 4.95 10.19 -10.50
CA GLY A 702 4.97 8.75 -10.23
C GLY A 702 6.32 8.11 -10.59
N ALA A 703 7.41 8.85 -10.39
CA ALA A 703 8.77 8.51 -10.80
C ALA A 703 8.87 8.06 -12.27
N ALA A 704 8.11 8.69 -13.18
CA ALA A 704 8.21 8.41 -14.60
C ALA A 704 9.63 8.71 -15.12
N PHE A 705 10.14 7.87 -16.03
CA PHE A 705 11.45 8.07 -16.66
C PHE A 705 11.49 9.33 -17.54
N SER A 706 10.34 9.74 -18.05
CA SER A 706 10.17 10.96 -18.80
C SER A 706 8.81 11.59 -18.50
N ILE A 707 8.72 12.90 -18.68
CA ILE A 707 7.52 13.73 -18.47
C ILE A 707 7.41 14.77 -19.58
N LEU A 708 6.29 15.47 -19.71
CA LEU A 708 6.14 16.51 -20.74
C LEU A 708 6.71 17.85 -20.29
N TYR A 709 6.47 18.25 -19.04
CA TYR A 709 7.11 19.45 -18.47
C TYR A 709 7.12 19.43 -16.93
N ALA A 710 8.01 20.20 -16.32
CA ALA A 710 8.14 20.27 -14.86
C ALA A 710 8.85 21.55 -14.43
N GLY A 711 8.52 22.05 -13.25
CA GLY A 711 9.15 23.23 -12.69
C GLY A 711 8.45 23.69 -11.41
N GLU A 712 8.45 25.00 -11.21
CA GLU A 712 7.73 25.66 -10.13
C GLU A 712 6.86 26.82 -10.66
N PHE A 713 5.86 27.22 -9.89
CA PHE A 713 5.05 28.42 -10.19
C PHE A 713 4.56 29.12 -8.93
N PHE A 714 4.14 30.38 -9.09
CA PHE A 714 3.49 31.16 -8.05
C PHE A 714 2.50 32.17 -8.67
N VAL A 715 1.67 32.78 -7.83
CA VAL A 715 0.68 33.78 -8.25
C VAL A 715 1.12 35.17 -7.82
N GLU A 716 1.22 36.09 -8.77
CA GLU A 716 1.48 37.51 -8.51
C GLU A 716 0.15 38.26 -8.33
N ASN A 717 -0.12 38.67 -7.09
CA ASN A 717 -1.31 39.44 -6.74
C ASN A 717 -0.94 40.94 -6.69
N ASN A 718 -1.29 41.68 -7.74
CA ASN A 718 -1.14 43.13 -7.76
C ASN A 718 -2.33 43.80 -7.04
N LEU A 719 -2.06 44.77 -6.16
CA LEU A 719 -3.08 45.49 -5.36
C LEU A 719 -4.27 46.07 -6.15
N PHE A 720 -4.11 46.29 -7.46
CA PHE A 720 -5.14 46.84 -8.36
C PHE A 720 -5.19 46.14 -9.73
N GLY A 721 -4.55 44.98 -9.90
CA GLY A 721 -4.45 44.26 -11.18
C GLY A 721 -5.04 42.86 -11.11
N GLU A 722 -5.38 42.31 -12.27
CA GLU A 722 -5.76 40.89 -12.39
C GLU A 722 -4.58 40.00 -11.94
N PRO A 723 -4.85 38.90 -11.21
CA PRO A 723 -3.82 37.96 -10.78
C PRO A 723 -3.09 37.38 -11.99
N LYS A 724 -1.76 37.30 -11.88
CA LYS A 724 -0.88 36.75 -12.93
C LYS A 724 -0.22 35.46 -12.44
N LEU A 725 -0.24 34.42 -13.27
CA LEU A 725 0.47 33.17 -13.01
C LEU A 725 1.90 33.26 -13.57
N SER A 726 2.90 33.13 -12.72
CA SER A 726 4.30 33.06 -13.11
C SER A 726 4.81 31.63 -12.97
N ILE A 727 5.17 31.00 -14.08
CA ILE A 727 5.52 29.58 -14.18
C ILE A 727 6.91 29.42 -14.82
N ASN A 728 7.68 28.43 -14.40
CA ASN A 728 9.06 28.24 -14.87
C ASN A 728 9.39 26.78 -15.18
N ASN A 729 10.61 26.54 -15.68
CA ASN A 729 11.19 25.22 -15.94
C ASN A 729 12.23 24.80 -14.87
N ASP A 730 12.14 25.34 -13.65
CA ASP A 730 13.05 25.05 -12.55
C ASP A 730 12.73 23.69 -11.92
N SER A 731 13.18 22.63 -12.59
CA SER A 731 13.14 21.26 -12.09
C SER A 731 14.53 20.66 -12.08
N GLY A 732 15.08 20.44 -10.89
CA GLY A 732 16.31 19.66 -10.72
C GLY A 732 16.17 18.21 -11.19
N THR A 733 14.93 17.67 -11.17
CA THR A 733 14.61 16.28 -11.53
C THR A 733 14.52 16.04 -13.02
N TYR A 734 13.85 16.90 -13.79
CA TYR A 734 13.59 16.67 -15.23
C TYR A 734 14.18 17.73 -16.15
N ALA A 735 14.55 18.89 -15.62
CA ALA A 735 15.27 19.95 -16.32
C ALA A 735 14.77 20.26 -17.75
N PRO A 736 13.47 20.48 -17.99
CA PRO A 736 12.97 20.66 -19.35
C PRO A 736 13.50 21.93 -20.03
N PRO A 737 13.59 21.92 -21.38
CA PRO A 737 14.22 22.98 -22.16
C PRO A 737 13.46 24.31 -22.09
N LYS A 738 14.19 25.42 -22.20
CA LYS A 738 13.63 26.78 -22.22
C LYS A 738 12.85 27.07 -23.50
N GLU A 739 13.19 26.36 -24.57
CA GLU A 739 12.59 26.50 -25.91
C GLU A 739 11.08 26.18 -25.89
N ASP A 740 10.64 25.38 -24.93
CA ASP A 740 9.26 24.94 -24.76
C ASP A 740 8.43 25.87 -23.86
N LEU A 741 9.04 26.86 -23.18
CA LEU A 741 8.32 27.82 -22.32
C LEU A 741 7.18 28.57 -23.04
N PRO A 742 7.32 29.01 -24.31
CA PRO A 742 6.19 29.60 -25.05
C PRO A 742 5.02 28.63 -25.23
N GLN A 743 5.30 27.33 -25.39
CA GLN A 743 4.27 26.31 -25.55
C GLN A 743 3.61 25.96 -24.22
N LEU A 744 4.39 25.91 -23.13
CA LEU A 744 3.83 25.81 -21.78
C LEU A 744 2.86 26.95 -21.51
N LYS A 745 3.27 28.19 -21.81
CA LYS A 745 2.42 29.37 -21.66
C LYS A 745 1.12 29.21 -22.46
N ALA A 746 1.23 28.85 -23.73
CA ALA A 746 0.08 28.67 -24.61
C ALA A 746 -0.86 27.55 -24.13
N LEU A 747 -0.33 26.45 -23.56
CA LEU A 747 -1.12 25.38 -22.97
C LEU A 747 -1.96 25.86 -21.79
N ILE A 748 -1.37 26.66 -20.89
CA ILE A 748 -2.09 27.21 -19.73
C ILE A 748 -3.15 28.23 -20.19
N GLU A 749 -2.81 29.14 -21.09
CA GLU A 749 -3.75 30.12 -21.64
C GLU A 749 -4.90 29.47 -22.42
N ASN A 750 -4.64 28.34 -23.08
CA ASN A 750 -5.66 27.53 -23.75
C ASN A 750 -6.70 26.98 -22.76
N ASN A 751 -6.23 26.51 -21.61
CA ASN A 751 -7.06 25.89 -20.58
C ASN A 751 -7.75 26.91 -19.69
N PHE A 752 -7.17 28.10 -19.53
CA PHE A 752 -7.74 29.19 -18.75
C PHE A 752 -7.81 30.49 -19.57
N PRO A 753 -8.76 30.60 -20.52
CA PRO A 753 -8.88 31.77 -21.37
C PRO A 753 -8.99 33.06 -20.57
N GLY A 754 -8.13 34.04 -20.88
CA GLY A 754 -8.06 35.33 -20.18
C GLY A 754 -7.15 35.34 -18.94
N MET A 755 -6.53 34.22 -18.56
CA MET A 755 -5.50 34.21 -17.53
C MET A 755 -4.23 34.92 -18.01
N ALA A 756 -3.70 35.84 -17.20
CA ALA A 756 -2.39 36.41 -17.46
C ALA A 756 -1.30 35.41 -17.06
N VAL A 757 -0.52 34.90 -18.02
CA VAL A 757 0.54 33.91 -17.79
C VAL A 757 1.90 34.46 -18.22
N GLU A 758 2.90 34.29 -17.37
CA GLU A 758 4.30 34.57 -17.68
C GLU A 758 5.13 33.29 -17.49
N ALA A 759 5.79 32.84 -18.55
CA ALA A 759 6.67 31.67 -18.51
C ALA A 759 8.13 32.14 -18.55
N LEU A 760 8.89 31.84 -17.49
CA LEU A 760 10.25 32.33 -17.30
C LEU A 760 11.24 31.17 -17.22
N ASP A 761 12.43 31.36 -17.76
CA ASP A 761 13.50 30.38 -17.64
C ASP A 761 14.11 30.39 -16.22
N ARG A 762 14.54 29.22 -15.75
CA ARG A 762 15.15 29.02 -14.42
C ARG A 762 16.36 29.90 -14.17
N ASP A 763 17.07 30.34 -15.22
CA ASP A 763 18.25 31.20 -15.11
C ASP A 763 17.88 32.71 -15.09
N ASN A 764 16.58 33.05 -15.11
CA ASN A 764 16.15 34.44 -15.01
C ASN A 764 16.43 35.01 -13.61
N GLU A 765 17.28 36.04 -13.53
CA GLU A 765 17.73 36.64 -12.27
C GLU A 765 16.57 37.18 -11.41
N ALA A 766 15.57 37.80 -12.03
CA ALA A 766 14.41 38.36 -11.32
C ALA A 766 13.51 37.25 -10.75
N LEU A 767 13.34 36.16 -11.49
CA LEU A 767 12.64 34.96 -11.02
C LEU A 767 13.36 34.34 -9.81
N GLN A 768 14.68 34.18 -9.87
CA GLN A 768 15.46 33.63 -8.76
C GLN A 768 15.39 34.51 -7.51
N ALA A 769 15.44 35.84 -7.67
CA ALA A 769 15.26 36.78 -6.58
C ALA A 769 13.87 36.65 -5.93
N THR A 770 12.81 36.58 -6.75
CA THR A 770 11.43 36.41 -6.28
C THR A 770 11.23 35.07 -5.58
N ARG A 771 11.75 33.98 -6.16
CA ARG A 771 11.74 32.64 -5.56
C ARG A 771 12.38 32.64 -4.18
N LYS A 772 13.55 33.29 -4.06
CA LYS A 772 14.25 33.42 -2.78
C LYS A 772 13.44 34.23 -1.77
N GLU A 773 12.85 35.36 -2.18
CA GLU A 773 12.00 36.18 -1.30
C GLU A 773 10.80 35.40 -0.77
N ILE A 774 10.12 34.63 -1.62
CA ILE A 774 9.02 33.76 -1.21
C ILE A 774 9.50 32.76 -0.16
N LEU A 775 10.59 32.03 -0.43
CA LEU A 775 11.13 31.02 0.50
C LEU A 775 11.61 31.64 1.83
N ASP A 776 12.30 32.78 1.78
CA ASP A 776 12.78 33.49 2.96
C ASP A 776 11.62 34.00 3.84
N SER A 777 10.44 34.24 3.27
CA SER A 777 9.24 34.63 4.03
C SER A 777 8.65 33.50 4.90
N TRP A 778 9.08 32.25 4.66
CA TRP A 778 8.63 31.03 5.35
C TRP A 778 9.70 30.42 6.27
N LEU A 779 10.90 31.00 6.33
CA LEU A 779 11.93 30.71 7.34
C LEU A 779 11.66 31.53 8.62
#